data_AF-A0A9E3SGV9-F1
#
_entry.id   AF-A0A9E3SGV9-F1
#
_cell.length_a   1.000
_cell.length_b   1.000
_cell.length_c   1.000
_cell.angle_alpha   90.00
_cell.angle_beta   90.00
_cell.angle_gamma   90.00
#
_symmetry.space_group_name_H-M   'P 1'
#
loop_
_entity.id
_entity.type
_entity.pdbx_description
1 polymer ?
#
loop_
_entity_poly.entity_id
_entity_poly.type
_entity_poly.pdbx_seq_one_letter_code
_entity_poly.pdbx_strand_id
1 'polypeptide(L)'
;NLSRMLQSSLFNGPLGTWDVSNVTDMSNMFYLAKAFNQDIGNWDVSNVTSMYAMFNYATTFNQDIGNWNVGNVTSMFAMFYHASVFNQDIGNWDVSNVTSMYAMFSYDPAFNQDIGNWNVGNVTDMKHMFEGAAAFNQDIGSWDVGNVTDMSQMFLSAPSFNQNIGNWNVGKVTNMEDMFRSVTLSTVNYDALLTGWATQSLKSGVRFNGGSSFYSCAAAAARTSLITTFNWIIHDYGGLPGVITLAVTNIGSSTATANGDLSCLGSVNPTAHGFCWNTTGTPTLGDNSVNNGAAATTGTFTSNLTALSPETTYFVRAYVTNAIGTTYGNEVSFTTGTPMTLTFNTNLSAGTTVTLPLRGTVNVTVDWGDGNNENFTTSGNKNHTYGAEGTYNVSISGSLSAYGFEANAGVNASKLTTVSSFGSLGLTSLSGAFRDATNLTGLPALLPSSVTNLSRMLQSSLFNGPLGTWDVSNVTDMSNMFYLATAFNQDIGNWNVGNVTSMKNMFEGASVFNQDLGSWNVGNVTNMGGMFFGASVFNQDIGSWDVGKVTDMKEMFQGASSFNQNIGNWNVSKVTDMANMFDFASSFNQDIGGWDVSKVTDMNNMFTDVTLSTANYDALLTGWATQSLQSGVIFHGGNSIYSCAAAAARASLISTFNWSIDDFGGLPGVITLAVTNIGSSTATAIGDLSCLGSVNPTAHGFCWNTTGTPTTADNMVDNGAVTTTGAFSASITSLLVNTTYYVRTFATNALGTTYGNEVSFIIDCANPSLAGTIASDQQICEGSIPNVLISTSL
;
A
#
# COMPACT_ATOMS: atom_id res chain seq x y z
N ASN A 1 20.70 -86.57 19.28
CA ASN A 1 20.97 -86.06 17.92
C ASN A 1 19.77 -86.43 17.06
N LEU A 2 19.08 -85.43 16.50
CA LEU A 2 17.94 -85.59 15.58
C LEU A 2 18.26 -85.09 14.16
N SER A 3 19.54 -84.88 13.86
CA SER A 3 19.97 -84.38 12.57
C SER A 3 19.49 -85.28 11.43
N ARG A 4 19.00 -84.67 10.35
CA ARG A 4 18.56 -85.32 9.11
C ARG A 4 17.44 -86.37 9.25
N MET A 5 16.69 -86.37 10.36
CA MET A 5 15.76 -87.45 10.67
C MET A 5 14.49 -87.45 9.78
N LEU A 6 13.93 -86.30 9.39
CA LEU A 6 12.59 -86.18 8.81
C LEU A 6 12.59 -85.40 7.47
N GLN A 7 13.43 -85.82 6.52
CA GLN A 7 13.68 -85.14 5.24
C GLN A 7 12.76 -85.57 4.07
N SER A 8 11.46 -85.69 4.31
CA SER A 8 10.50 -86.11 3.28
C SER A 8 9.51 -85.00 2.95
N SER A 9 9.31 -84.72 1.65
CA SER A 9 8.40 -83.66 1.18
C SER A 9 6.95 -83.85 1.57
N LEU A 10 6.54 -85.08 1.90
CA LEU A 10 5.18 -85.43 2.32
C LEU A 10 5.04 -85.54 3.85
N PHE A 11 6.13 -85.39 4.62
CA PHE A 11 6.09 -85.59 6.06
C PHE A 11 5.30 -84.48 6.76
N ASN A 12 4.27 -84.88 7.52
CA ASN A 12 3.46 -83.99 8.38
C ASN A 12 2.90 -84.77 9.60
N GLY A 13 3.68 -85.72 10.13
CA GLY A 13 3.25 -86.56 11.26
C GLY A 13 3.36 -85.83 12.61
N PRO A 14 2.49 -86.13 13.60
CA PRO A 14 2.48 -85.43 14.88
C PRO A 14 3.75 -85.68 15.69
N LEU A 15 4.35 -84.61 16.22
CA LEU A 15 5.59 -84.65 17.00
C LEU A 15 5.52 -83.92 18.35
N GLY A 16 4.40 -83.27 18.67
CA GLY A 16 4.29 -82.41 19.85
C GLY A 16 4.50 -83.12 21.19
N THR A 17 4.39 -84.45 21.23
CA THR A 17 4.60 -85.26 22.45
C THR A 17 6.04 -85.78 22.62
N TRP A 18 6.96 -85.42 21.74
CA TRP A 18 8.35 -85.87 21.83
C TRP A 18 9.08 -85.14 22.96
N ASP A 19 9.80 -85.91 23.78
CA ASP A 19 10.79 -85.36 24.71
C ASP A 19 12.12 -85.15 23.96
N VAL A 20 12.45 -83.89 23.69
CA VAL A 20 13.69 -83.48 23.01
C VAL A 20 14.70 -82.80 23.94
N SER A 21 14.47 -82.84 25.26
CA SER A 21 15.28 -82.12 26.26
C SER A 21 16.77 -82.49 26.25
N ASN A 22 17.14 -83.69 25.80
CA ASN A 22 18.55 -84.13 25.69
C ASN A 22 19.16 -83.96 24.29
N VAL A 23 18.43 -83.35 23.34
CA VAL A 23 18.91 -83.18 21.97
C VAL A 23 19.86 -81.99 21.89
N THR A 24 21.06 -82.23 21.37
CA THR A 24 22.07 -81.18 21.15
C THR A 24 22.19 -80.72 19.69
N ASP A 25 21.66 -81.50 18.75
CA ASP A 25 21.80 -81.25 17.31
C ASP A 25 20.50 -81.60 16.58
N MET A 26 19.90 -80.59 15.94
CA MET A 26 18.68 -80.66 15.13
C MET A 26 18.93 -80.32 13.65
N SER A 27 20.19 -80.37 13.21
CA SER A 27 20.60 -79.94 11.88
C SER A 27 19.85 -80.68 10.77
N ASN A 28 19.24 -79.96 9.83
CA ASN A 28 18.49 -80.49 8.70
C ASN A 28 17.35 -81.44 9.08
N MET A 29 16.80 -81.37 10.30
CA MET A 29 15.77 -82.31 10.76
C MET A 29 14.56 -82.33 9.83
N PHE A 30 14.08 -81.17 9.37
CA PHE A 30 12.94 -81.00 8.47
C PHE A 30 13.33 -80.48 7.08
N TYR A 31 14.57 -80.73 6.65
CA TYR A 31 15.05 -80.33 5.33
C TYR A 31 14.16 -80.92 4.21
N LEU A 32 13.67 -80.07 3.30
CA LEU A 32 12.71 -80.40 2.23
C LEU A 32 11.36 -80.94 2.73
N ALA A 33 11.01 -80.83 4.01
CA ALA A 33 9.72 -81.27 4.55
C ALA A 33 8.59 -80.29 4.19
N LYS A 34 8.29 -80.18 2.90
CA LYS A 34 7.39 -79.17 2.31
C LYS A 34 5.97 -79.14 2.90
N ALA A 35 5.47 -80.27 3.39
CA ALA A 35 4.13 -80.41 3.97
C ALA A 35 4.10 -80.28 5.51
N PHE A 36 5.26 -80.14 6.17
CA PHE A 36 5.36 -80.12 7.62
C PHE A 36 4.81 -78.80 8.19
N ASN A 37 3.86 -78.91 9.11
CA ASN A 37 3.31 -77.77 9.85
C ASN A 37 2.70 -78.20 11.21
N GLN A 38 3.33 -79.17 11.89
CA GLN A 38 2.84 -79.66 13.18
C GLN A 38 3.35 -78.81 14.34
N ASP A 39 2.52 -78.63 15.36
CA ASP A 39 2.87 -77.90 16.59
C ASP A 39 4.04 -78.58 17.31
N ILE A 40 5.10 -77.80 17.49
CA ILE A 40 6.35 -78.13 18.19
C ILE A 40 6.74 -77.03 19.18
N GLY A 41 5.84 -76.09 19.48
CA GLY A 41 6.13 -74.94 20.36
C GLY A 41 6.50 -75.35 21.78
N ASN A 42 6.01 -76.51 22.23
CA ASN A 42 6.26 -77.05 23.58
C ASN A 42 7.60 -77.82 23.73
N TRP A 43 8.42 -77.89 22.68
CA TRP A 43 9.71 -78.57 22.75
C TRP A 43 10.71 -77.82 23.63
N ASP A 44 11.37 -78.56 24.54
CA ASP A 44 12.53 -78.06 25.27
C ASP A 44 13.80 -78.18 24.42
N VAL A 45 14.17 -77.08 23.77
CA VAL A 45 15.37 -76.99 22.91
C VAL A 45 16.58 -76.41 23.64
N SER A 46 16.55 -76.28 24.97
CA SER A 46 17.58 -75.54 25.73
C SER A 46 18.98 -76.14 25.63
N ASN A 47 19.12 -77.42 25.25
CA ASN A 47 20.41 -78.09 25.07
C ASN A 47 20.90 -78.11 23.61
N VAL A 48 20.11 -77.59 22.66
CA VAL A 48 20.46 -77.58 21.23
C VAL A 48 21.55 -76.55 20.96
N THR A 49 22.63 -76.98 20.32
CA THR A 49 23.74 -76.09 19.92
C THR A 49 23.76 -75.82 18.41
N SER A 50 23.10 -76.65 17.59
CA SER A 50 23.02 -76.47 16.13
C SER A 50 21.59 -76.65 15.61
N MET A 51 21.09 -75.61 14.92
CA MET A 51 19.83 -75.61 14.16
C MET A 51 20.07 -75.41 12.65
N TYR A 52 21.28 -75.76 12.18
CA TYR A 52 21.68 -75.65 10.77
C TYR A 52 20.59 -76.22 9.85
N ALA A 53 20.05 -75.39 8.96
CA ALA A 53 19.07 -75.74 7.93
C ALA A 53 17.87 -76.56 8.41
N MET A 54 17.44 -76.39 9.67
CA MET A 54 16.40 -77.22 10.29
C MET A 54 15.09 -77.21 9.49
N PHE A 55 14.63 -76.05 9.01
CA PHE A 55 13.38 -75.86 8.25
C PHE A 55 13.61 -75.44 6.79
N ASN A 56 14.79 -75.73 6.25
CA ASN A 56 15.13 -75.37 4.89
C ASN A 56 14.21 -76.10 3.89
N TYR A 57 13.55 -75.34 3.01
CA TYR A 57 12.45 -75.75 2.12
C TYR A 57 11.19 -76.31 2.83
N ALA A 58 10.96 -76.02 4.11
CA ALA A 58 9.72 -76.36 4.81
C ALA A 58 8.61 -75.33 4.47
N THR A 59 8.14 -75.36 3.23
CA THR A 59 7.28 -74.32 2.62
C THR A 59 5.92 -74.09 3.27
N THR A 60 5.47 -74.97 4.16
CA THR A 60 4.18 -74.83 4.90
C THR A 60 4.36 -74.51 6.38
N PHE A 61 5.60 -74.54 6.89
CA PHE A 61 5.86 -74.42 8.32
C PHE A 61 5.63 -72.98 8.80
N ASN A 62 4.72 -72.80 9.75
CA ASN A 62 4.42 -71.50 10.35
C ASN A 62 3.88 -71.64 11.78
N GLN A 63 4.43 -72.59 12.56
CA GLN A 63 4.00 -72.82 13.94
C GLN A 63 4.76 -71.95 14.92
N ASP A 64 4.09 -71.55 16.01
CA ASP A 64 4.67 -70.72 17.06
C ASP A 64 5.84 -71.45 17.75
N ILE A 65 7.02 -70.83 17.64
CA ILE A 65 8.28 -71.26 18.25
C ILE A 65 8.94 -70.11 19.04
N GLY A 66 8.20 -69.03 19.32
CA GLY A 66 8.73 -67.86 19.99
C GLY A 66 9.21 -68.15 21.42
N ASN A 67 8.62 -69.16 22.07
CA ASN A 67 8.95 -69.58 23.44
C ASN A 67 10.18 -70.49 23.55
N TRP A 68 10.82 -70.85 22.44
CA TRP A 68 12.01 -71.70 22.45
C TRP A 68 13.22 -70.99 23.10
N ASN A 69 13.88 -71.69 24.02
CA ASN A 69 15.17 -71.24 24.57
C ASN A 69 16.32 -71.62 23.63
N VAL A 70 16.69 -70.71 22.73
CA VAL A 70 17.78 -70.90 21.75
C VAL A 70 19.16 -70.39 22.24
N GLY A 71 19.30 -70.04 23.51
CA GLY A 71 20.51 -69.38 24.04
C GLY A 71 21.80 -70.19 23.91
N ASN A 72 21.74 -71.51 23.73
CA ASN A 72 22.92 -72.35 23.50
C ASN A 72 23.24 -72.59 22.01
N VAL A 73 22.42 -72.09 21.08
CA VAL A 73 22.61 -72.27 19.64
C VAL A 73 23.73 -71.37 19.14
N THR A 74 24.71 -71.95 18.46
CA THR A 74 25.84 -71.19 17.88
C THR A 74 25.73 -71.02 16.36
N SER A 75 24.86 -71.80 15.68
CA SER A 75 24.66 -71.73 14.23
C SER A 75 23.18 -71.85 13.86
N MET A 76 22.68 -70.81 13.18
CA MET A 76 21.33 -70.74 12.57
C MET A 76 21.40 -70.68 11.03
N PHE A 77 22.52 -71.12 10.46
CA PHE A 77 22.78 -71.17 9.02
C PHE A 77 21.58 -71.77 8.28
N ALA A 78 21.01 -71.02 7.34
CA ALA A 78 19.92 -71.42 6.45
C ALA A 78 18.69 -72.03 7.14
N MET A 79 18.44 -71.69 8.42
CA MET A 79 17.39 -72.33 9.22
C MET A 79 16.01 -72.27 8.55
N PHE A 80 15.64 -71.12 7.97
CA PHE A 80 14.36 -70.87 7.28
C PHE A 80 14.53 -70.59 5.78
N TYR A 81 15.62 -71.07 5.18
CA TYR A 81 15.86 -70.92 3.74
C TYR A 81 14.69 -71.51 2.93
N HIS A 82 14.03 -70.72 2.07
CA HIS A 82 12.80 -71.11 1.36
C HIS A 82 11.63 -71.60 2.25
N ALA A 83 11.53 -71.14 3.50
CA ALA A 83 10.36 -71.41 4.35
C ALA A 83 9.20 -70.46 3.99
N SER A 84 8.60 -70.65 2.81
CA SER A 84 7.81 -69.63 2.09
C SER A 84 6.65 -68.92 2.82
N VAL A 85 6.23 -69.39 4.00
CA VAL A 85 5.10 -68.86 4.76
C VAL A 85 5.46 -68.57 6.23
N PHE A 86 6.72 -68.76 6.63
CA PHE A 86 7.11 -68.61 8.02
C PHE A 86 7.13 -67.13 8.40
N ASN A 87 6.35 -66.76 9.43
CA ASN A 87 6.27 -65.39 9.90
C ASN A 87 5.82 -65.33 11.37
N GLN A 88 6.33 -66.23 12.21
CA GLN A 88 6.02 -66.26 13.65
C GLN A 88 6.98 -65.38 14.45
N ASP A 89 6.47 -64.81 15.55
CA ASP A 89 7.25 -63.94 16.44
C ASP A 89 8.41 -64.73 17.08
N ILE A 90 9.62 -64.26 16.80
CA ILE A 90 10.89 -64.77 17.31
C ILE A 90 11.75 -63.64 17.90
N GLY A 91 11.17 -62.46 18.11
CA GLY A 91 11.89 -61.28 18.61
C GLY A 91 12.50 -61.48 19.99
N ASN A 92 11.93 -62.38 20.79
CA ASN A 92 12.37 -62.70 22.16
C ASN A 92 13.51 -63.73 22.23
N TRP A 93 13.98 -64.26 21.10
CA TRP A 93 15.07 -65.22 21.09
C TRP A 93 16.41 -64.60 21.52
N ASP A 94 17.11 -65.27 22.44
CA ASP A 94 18.49 -64.95 22.77
C ASP A 94 19.44 -65.58 21.73
N VAL A 95 19.85 -64.76 20.74
CA VAL A 95 20.79 -65.14 19.68
C VAL A 95 22.23 -64.74 19.98
N SER A 96 22.56 -64.35 21.21
CA SER A 96 23.86 -63.78 21.57
C SER A 96 25.05 -64.73 21.36
N ASN A 97 24.83 -66.04 21.34
CA ASN A 97 25.87 -67.05 21.07
C ASN A 97 26.00 -67.43 19.59
N VAL A 98 25.13 -66.92 18.70
CA VAL A 98 25.16 -67.25 17.27
C VAL A 98 26.33 -66.55 16.59
N THR A 99 27.13 -67.31 15.83
CA THR A 99 28.29 -66.76 15.10
C THR A 99 28.07 -66.65 13.59
N SER A 100 27.05 -67.31 13.03
CA SER A 100 26.70 -67.25 11.61
C SER A 100 25.19 -67.28 11.41
N MET A 101 24.69 -66.30 10.63
CA MET A 101 23.29 -66.18 10.21
C MET A 101 23.14 -66.29 8.67
N TYR A 102 24.11 -66.94 8.03
CA TYR A 102 24.13 -67.14 6.58
C TYR A 102 22.78 -67.66 6.08
N ALA A 103 22.19 -66.95 5.12
CA ALA A 103 20.96 -67.31 4.43
C ALA A 103 19.76 -67.69 5.33
N MET A 104 19.71 -67.21 6.58
CA MET A 104 18.72 -67.64 7.58
C MET A 104 17.26 -67.51 7.07
N PHE A 105 16.91 -66.38 6.45
CA PHE A 105 15.59 -66.07 5.88
C PHE A 105 15.63 -65.88 4.37
N SER A 106 16.65 -66.45 3.71
CA SER A 106 16.78 -66.31 2.25
C SER A 106 15.63 -67.04 1.54
N TYR A 107 15.02 -66.37 0.58
CA TYR A 107 13.83 -66.76 -0.17
C TYR A 107 12.63 -67.12 0.71
N ASP A 108 12.50 -66.46 1.86
CA ASP A 108 11.29 -66.45 2.69
C ASP A 108 10.47 -65.15 2.45
N PRO A 109 9.56 -65.14 1.46
CA PRO A 109 8.81 -63.93 1.11
C PRO A 109 7.81 -63.47 2.17
N ALA A 110 7.49 -64.29 3.18
CA ALA A 110 6.48 -63.98 4.19
C ALA A 110 7.05 -63.33 5.45
N PHE A 111 8.33 -63.58 5.77
CA PHE A 111 8.94 -63.14 7.02
C PHE A 111 9.05 -61.61 7.12
N ASN A 112 8.48 -61.05 8.19
CA ASN A 112 8.52 -59.62 8.53
C ASN A 112 8.32 -59.36 10.03
N GLN A 113 8.86 -60.22 10.90
CA GLN A 113 8.72 -60.06 12.36
C GLN A 113 9.82 -59.19 12.96
N ASP A 114 9.48 -58.48 14.05
CA ASP A 114 10.41 -57.58 14.75
C ASP A 114 11.54 -58.38 15.40
N ILE A 115 12.75 -58.11 14.94
CA ILE A 115 14.00 -58.71 15.40
C ILE A 115 15.03 -57.62 15.75
N GLY A 116 14.60 -56.36 15.89
CA GLY A 116 15.49 -55.22 16.18
C GLY A 116 16.21 -55.34 17.52
N ASN A 117 15.65 -56.11 18.45
CA ASN A 117 16.21 -56.34 19.80
C ASN A 117 17.22 -57.49 19.87
N TRP A 118 17.48 -58.21 18.78
CA TRP A 118 18.45 -59.30 18.76
C TRP A 118 19.89 -58.81 19.02
N ASN A 119 20.59 -59.50 19.91
CA ASN A 119 22.02 -59.29 20.11
C ASN A 119 22.84 -60.08 19.07
N VAL A 120 23.15 -59.45 17.95
CA VAL A 120 23.94 -60.03 16.85
C VAL A 120 25.44 -59.80 16.96
N GLY A 121 25.94 -59.30 18.10
CA GLY A 121 27.32 -58.84 18.26
C GLY A 121 28.41 -59.91 18.04
N ASN A 122 28.07 -61.20 18.14
CA ASN A 122 29.01 -62.31 17.89
C ASN A 122 28.97 -62.84 16.45
N VAL A 123 28.06 -62.35 15.61
CA VAL A 123 27.91 -62.81 14.22
C VAL A 123 29.05 -62.27 13.35
N THR A 124 29.64 -63.13 12.54
CA THR A 124 30.73 -62.75 11.60
C THR A 124 30.36 -62.88 10.12
N ASP A 125 29.32 -63.67 9.80
CA ASP A 125 28.80 -63.92 8.45
C ASP A 125 27.28 -63.72 8.38
N MET A 126 26.84 -62.74 7.59
CA MET A 126 25.43 -62.39 7.33
C MET A 126 25.06 -62.49 5.84
N LYS A 127 25.85 -63.20 5.03
CA LYS A 127 25.57 -63.34 3.61
C LYS A 127 24.18 -63.90 3.36
N HIS A 128 23.49 -63.38 2.35
CA HIS A 128 22.16 -63.81 1.93
C HIS A 128 21.06 -63.76 3.00
N MET A 129 21.29 -63.19 4.20
CA MET A 129 20.39 -63.36 5.35
C MET A 129 18.92 -63.09 5.04
N PHE A 130 18.63 -62.07 4.23
CA PHE A 130 17.30 -61.66 3.76
C PHE A 130 17.21 -61.63 2.22
N GLU A 131 18.05 -62.36 1.50
CA GLU A 131 17.95 -62.42 0.04
C GLU A 131 16.55 -62.92 -0.34
N GLY A 132 15.80 -62.21 -1.18
CA GLY A 132 14.47 -62.63 -1.62
C GLY A 132 13.38 -62.54 -0.54
N ALA A 133 13.66 -61.97 0.63
CA ALA A 133 12.68 -61.76 1.70
C ALA A 133 11.74 -60.60 1.35
N ALA A 134 10.74 -60.89 0.51
CA ALA A 134 9.91 -59.87 -0.13
C ALA A 134 9.14 -58.95 0.83
N ALA A 135 8.72 -59.45 1.99
CA ALA A 135 7.96 -58.67 2.98
C ALA A 135 8.83 -57.96 4.03
N PHE A 136 10.11 -58.31 4.17
CA PHE A 136 10.94 -57.87 5.30
C PHE A 136 11.25 -56.36 5.22
N ASN A 137 10.83 -55.62 6.26
CA ASN A 137 11.09 -54.20 6.41
C ASN A 137 11.09 -53.75 7.89
N GLN A 138 11.56 -54.61 8.80
CA GLN A 138 11.62 -54.27 10.23
C GLN A 138 12.87 -53.48 10.59
N ASP A 139 12.77 -52.61 11.60
CA ASP A 139 13.88 -51.79 12.06
C ASP A 139 14.98 -52.65 12.71
N ILE A 140 16.15 -52.62 12.10
CA ILE A 140 17.37 -53.31 12.53
C ILE A 140 18.53 -52.33 12.68
N GLY A 141 18.26 -51.02 12.72
CA GLY A 141 19.28 -49.98 12.81
C GLY A 141 20.11 -50.03 14.10
N SER A 142 19.59 -50.67 15.15
CA SER A 142 20.21 -50.87 16.46
C SER A 142 21.22 -52.02 16.53
N TRP A 143 21.27 -52.89 15.52
CA TRP A 143 22.14 -54.07 15.53
C TRP A 143 23.63 -53.71 15.59
N ASP A 144 24.37 -54.33 16.51
CA ASP A 144 25.83 -54.26 16.53
C ASP A 144 26.43 -55.26 15.53
N VAL A 145 26.67 -54.78 14.32
CA VAL A 145 27.29 -55.55 13.23
C VAL A 145 28.83 -55.42 13.19
N GLY A 146 29.46 -54.87 14.23
CA GLY A 146 30.88 -54.52 14.24
C GLY A 146 31.87 -55.69 14.12
N ASN A 147 31.39 -56.94 14.23
CA ASN A 147 32.17 -58.16 14.01
C ASN A 147 31.93 -58.83 12.66
N VAL A 148 30.97 -58.36 11.87
CA VAL A 148 30.65 -58.91 10.55
C VAL A 148 31.72 -58.54 9.53
N THR A 149 32.15 -59.52 8.74
CA THR A 149 33.16 -59.33 7.68
C THR A 149 32.60 -59.45 6.26
N ASP A 150 31.46 -60.14 6.09
CA ASP A 150 30.81 -60.35 4.80
C ASP A 150 29.29 -60.17 4.92
N MET A 151 28.77 -59.21 4.14
CA MET A 151 27.34 -58.89 4.02
C MET A 151 26.88 -58.98 2.55
N SER A 152 27.63 -59.69 1.70
CA SER A 152 27.26 -59.84 0.30
C SER A 152 25.85 -60.45 0.16
N GLN A 153 25.08 -59.88 -0.76
CA GLN A 153 23.71 -60.29 -1.08
C GLN A 153 22.73 -60.29 0.11
N MET A 154 23.03 -59.62 1.22
CA MET A 154 22.21 -59.66 2.44
C MET A 154 20.74 -59.30 2.20
N PHE A 155 20.45 -58.31 1.35
CA PHE A 155 19.09 -57.88 0.97
C PHE A 155 18.82 -58.02 -0.52
N LEU A 156 19.59 -58.85 -1.25
CA LEU A 156 19.42 -59.02 -2.70
C LEU A 156 17.96 -59.41 -3.00
N SER A 157 17.28 -58.66 -3.87
CA SER A 157 15.86 -58.88 -4.22
C SER A 157 14.88 -58.87 -3.03
N ALA A 158 15.12 -58.06 -2.01
CA ALA A 158 14.17 -57.77 -0.92
C ALA A 158 13.43 -56.43 -1.14
N PRO A 159 12.40 -56.36 -2.02
CA PRO A 159 11.81 -55.11 -2.50
C PRO A 159 11.17 -54.22 -1.43
N SER A 160 10.76 -54.77 -0.27
CA SER A 160 10.14 -53.97 0.79
C SER A 160 11.14 -53.29 1.72
N PHE A 161 12.41 -53.68 1.70
CA PHE A 161 13.39 -53.19 2.67
C PHE A 161 13.75 -51.72 2.42
N ASN A 162 13.43 -50.86 3.39
CA ASN A 162 13.70 -49.42 3.38
C ASN A 162 13.86 -48.89 4.81
N GLN A 163 14.84 -49.42 5.56
CA GLN A 163 15.14 -48.99 6.93
C GLN A 163 16.46 -48.21 7.02
N ASN A 164 16.58 -47.39 8.07
CA ASN A 164 17.79 -46.61 8.33
C ASN A 164 18.85 -47.47 9.04
N ILE A 165 19.89 -47.86 8.30
CA ILE A 165 21.04 -48.61 8.82
C ILE A 165 22.34 -47.80 8.77
N GLY A 166 22.27 -46.47 8.66
CA GLY A 166 23.47 -45.63 8.56
C GLY A 166 24.36 -45.62 9.80
N ASN A 167 23.82 -46.04 10.94
CA ASN A 167 24.56 -46.14 12.20
C ASN A 167 25.34 -47.46 12.36
N TRP A 168 25.15 -48.43 11.47
CA TRP A 168 25.88 -49.70 11.52
C TRP A 168 27.38 -49.51 11.42
N ASN A 169 28.14 -50.16 12.30
CA ASN A 169 29.60 -50.17 12.24
C ASN A 169 30.10 -51.18 11.19
N VAL A 170 30.44 -50.70 10.00
CA VAL A 170 30.88 -51.53 8.86
C VAL A 170 32.40 -51.55 8.68
N GLY A 171 33.17 -51.06 9.66
CA GLY A 171 34.63 -50.89 9.56
C GLY A 171 35.43 -52.20 9.37
N LYS A 172 34.85 -53.36 9.68
CA LYS A 172 35.46 -54.68 9.44
C LYS A 172 35.02 -55.37 8.15
N VAL A 173 33.97 -54.88 7.49
CA VAL A 173 33.39 -55.52 6.32
C VAL A 173 34.37 -55.42 5.14
N THR A 174 34.62 -56.55 4.50
CA THR A 174 35.48 -56.64 3.31
C THR A 174 34.69 -56.87 2.01
N ASN A 175 33.43 -57.32 2.12
CA ASN A 175 32.58 -57.61 0.97
C ASN A 175 31.11 -57.20 1.22
N MET A 176 30.57 -56.35 0.34
CA MET A 176 29.15 -55.96 0.27
C MET A 176 28.61 -56.04 -1.16
N GLU A 177 29.18 -56.95 -1.97
CA GLU A 177 28.75 -57.15 -3.35
C GLU A 177 27.26 -57.54 -3.39
N ASP A 178 26.51 -56.88 -4.27
CA ASP A 178 25.07 -57.11 -4.48
C ASP A 178 24.15 -57.00 -3.24
N MET A 179 24.60 -56.33 -2.16
CA MET A 179 23.83 -56.18 -0.92
C MET A 179 22.39 -55.66 -1.15
N PHE A 180 22.20 -54.59 -1.94
CA PHE A 180 20.89 -54.00 -2.26
C PHE A 180 20.48 -54.16 -3.73
N ARG A 181 21.05 -55.11 -4.46
CA ARG A 181 20.64 -55.30 -5.86
C ARG A 181 19.15 -55.63 -5.92
N SER A 182 18.41 -54.92 -6.78
CA SER A 182 16.93 -54.96 -6.86
C SER A 182 16.18 -54.50 -5.59
N VAL A 183 16.82 -53.67 -4.76
CA VAL A 183 16.21 -52.94 -3.64
C VAL A 183 16.30 -51.44 -3.91
N THR A 184 15.31 -50.68 -3.46
CA THR A 184 15.31 -49.20 -3.51
C THR A 184 15.15 -48.65 -2.11
N LEU A 185 16.24 -48.14 -1.53
CA LEU A 185 16.15 -47.34 -0.32
C LEU A 185 15.61 -45.95 -0.69
N SER A 186 14.76 -45.41 0.17
CA SER A 186 14.34 -44.00 0.07
C SER A 186 15.57 -43.09 0.16
N THR A 187 15.51 -41.92 -0.48
CA THR A 187 16.63 -40.96 -0.48
C THR A 187 17.06 -40.57 0.93
N VAL A 188 16.12 -40.46 1.87
CA VAL A 188 16.42 -40.17 3.29
C VAL A 188 17.29 -41.27 3.92
N ASN A 189 16.90 -42.55 3.74
CA ASN A 189 17.64 -43.67 4.32
C ASN A 189 18.97 -43.91 3.61
N TYR A 190 19.03 -43.74 2.29
CA TYR A 190 20.29 -43.88 1.54
C TYR A 190 21.28 -42.75 1.86
N ASP A 191 20.80 -41.51 2.03
CA ASP A 191 21.63 -40.39 2.46
C ASP A 191 22.20 -40.61 3.87
N ALA A 192 21.37 -41.10 4.80
CA ALA A 192 21.80 -41.45 6.15
C ALA A 192 22.86 -42.57 6.13
N LEU A 193 22.67 -43.59 5.28
CA LEU A 193 23.63 -44.68 5.06
C LEU A 193 24.99 -44.14 4.58
N LEU A 194 24.99 -43.41 3.48
CA LEU A 194 26.22 -42.86 2.90
C LEU A 194 26.95 -41.93 3.87
N THR A 195 26.20 -41.06 4.55
CA THR A 195 26.75 -40.09 5.51
C THR A 195 27.31 -40.78 6.75
N GLY A 196 26.56 -41.69 7.35
CA GLY A 196 26.97 -42.40 8.56
C GLY A 196 28.22 -43.24 8.32
N TRP A 197 28.25 -44.01 7.22
CA TRP A 197 29.39 -44.87 6.90
C TRP A 197 30.65 -44.09 6.55
N ALA A 198 30.54 -42.96 5.83
CA ALA A 198 31.69 -42.13 5.46
C ALA A 198 32.46 -41.56 6.67
N THR A 199 31.87 -41.55 7.87
CA THR A 199 32.55 -41.08 9.11
C THR A 199 33.40 -42.15 9.79
N GLN A 200 33.32 -43.40 9.35
CA GLN A 200 33.94 -44.54 10.03
C GLN A 200 35.37 -44.81 9.53
N SER A 201 36.10 -45.64 10.27
CA SER A 201 37.37 -46.22 9.81
C SER A 201 37.10 -47.47 8.96
N LEU A 202 37.13 -47.30 7.63
CA LEU A 202 36.69 -48.33 6.68
C LEU A 202 37.83 -49.11 6.03
N LYS A 203 37.53 -50.34 5.58
CA LYS A 203 38.43 -51.10 4.70
C LYS A 203 38.46 -50.50 3.30
N SER A 204 39.65 -50.55 2.68
CA SER A 204 39.83 -50.07 1.31
C SER A 204 39.38 -51.12 0.29
N GLY A 205 38.84 -50.67 -0.85
CA GLY A 205 38.55 -51.56 -1.99
C GLY A 205 37.26 -52.38 -1.89
N VAL A 206 36.36 -52.02 -0.97
CA VAL A 206 35.08 -52.72 -0.81
C VAL A 206 34.16 -52.42 -2.00
N ARG A 207 33.53 -53.46 -2.54
CA ARG A 207 32.44 -53.35 -3.51
C ARG A 207 31.11 -53.22 -2.77
N PHE A 208 30.37 -52.16 -3.04
CA PHE A 208 29.06 -51.89 -2.45
C PHE A 208 28.03 -51.65 -3.55
N ASN A 209 26.92 -52.38 -3.49
CA ASN A 209 25.78 -52.19 -4.38
C ASN A 209 24.65 -51.53 -3.58
N GLY A 210 24.39 -50.25 -3.85
CA GLY A 210 23.30 -49.45 -3.25
C GLY A 210 21.94 -49.63 -3.94
N GLY A 211 21.85 -50.54 -4.91
CA GLY A 211 20.61 -50.88 -5.58
C GLY A 211 20.10 -49.78 -6.52
N SER A 212 18.78 -49.65 -6.56
CA SER A 212 18.06 -48.61 -7.32
C SER A 212 17.90 -47.29 -6.54
N SER A 213 18.71 -47.11 -5.49
CA SER A 213 18.63 -45.96 -4.57
C SER A 213 19.28 -44.70 -5.16
N PHE A 214 18.67 -43.55 -4.90
CA PHE A 214 19.17 -42.23 -5.26
C PHE A 214 19.67 -41.50 -4.02
N TYR A 215 20.70 -40.68 -4.16
CA TYR A 215 21.17 -39.79 -3.08
C TYR A 215 20.84 -38.34 -3.39
N SER A 216 20.61 -37.54 -2.34
CA SER A 216 20.48 -36.10 -2.47
C SER A 216 21.85 -35.43 -2.42
N CYS A 217 21.88 -34.12 -2.67
CA CYS A 217 23.11 -33.34 -2.56
C CYS A 217 23.68 -33.31 -1.14
N ALA A 218 22.89 -33.59 -0.10
CA ALA A 218 23.39 -33.67 1.27
C ALA A 218 24.40 -34.81 1.45
N ALA A 219 24.22 -35.94 0.74
CA ALA A 219 25.09 -37.10 0.84
C ALA A 219 26.18 -37.18 -0.25
N ALA A 220 26.18 -36.25 -1.22
CA ALA A 220 27.12 -36.29 -2.34
C ALA A 220 28.60 -36.26 -1.90
N ALA A 221 28.94 -35.45 -0.89
CA ALA A 221 30.29 -35.38 -0.33
C ALA A 221 30.68 -36.69 0.39
N ALA A 222 29.77 -37.27 1.16
CA ALA A 222 29.98 -38.53 1.86
C ALA A 222 30.23 -39.68 0.87
N ARG A 223 29.39 -39.81 -0.16
CA ARG A 223 29.58 -40.78 -1.25
C ARG A 223 30.92 -40.58 -1.96
N THR A 224 31.29 -39.34 -2.24
CA THR A 224 32.59 -39.02 -2.87
C THR A 224 33.75 -39.44 -1.97
N SER A 225 33.65 -39.25 -0.66
CA SER A 225 34.68 -39.68 0.30
C SER A 225 34.81 -41.21 0.33
N LEU A 226 33.70 -41.97 0.34
CA LEU A 226 33.73 -43.44 0.26
C LEU A 226 34.52 -43.93 -0.97
N ILE A 227 34.28 -43.32 -2.13
CA ILE A 227 34.97 -43.68 -3.38
C ILE A 227 36.44 -43.24 -3.37
N THR A 228 36.70 -41.98 -3.03
CA THR A 228 38.04 -41.37 -3.24
C THR A 228 39.01 -41.64 -2.09
N THR A 229 38.53 -41.70 -0.86
CA THR A 229 39.35 -41.90 0.35
C THR A 229 39.58 -43.38 0.62
N PHE A 230 38.54 -44.21 0.43
CA PHE A 230 38.58 -45.65 0.74
C PHE A 230 38.62 -46.53 -0.52
N ASN A 231 38.69 -45.95 -1.72
CA ASN A 231 38.72 -46.70 -2.99
C ASN A 231 37.55 -47.69 -3.13
N TRP A 232 36.37 -47.34 -2.60
CA TRP A 232 35.18 -48.17 -2.76
C TRP A 232 34.67 -48.11 -4.19
N ILE A 233 34.09 -49.23 -4.66
CA ILE A 233 33.34 -49.30 -5.91
C ILE A 233 31.86 -49.32 -5.54
N ILE A 234 31.18 -48.20 -5.77
CA ILE A 234 29.75 -48.04 -5.47
C ILE A 234 28.94 -48.11 -6.75
N HIS A 235 27.98 -49.04 -6.78
CA HIS A 235 26.95 -49.12 -7.82
C HIS A 235 25.61 -48.67 -7.24
N ASP A 236 25.14 -47.49 -7.65
CA ASP A 236 23.84 -46.92 -7.29
C ASP A 236 23.26 -46.14 -8.48
N TYR A 237 22.07 -45.55 -8.32
CA TYR A 237 21.36 -44.86 -9.40
C TYR A 237 21.74 -43.38 -9.60
N GLY A 238 22.67 -42.85 -8.81
CA GLY A 238 23.17 -41.47 -8.95
C GLY A 238 22.47 -40.43 -8.07
N GLY A 239 22.90 -39.17 -8.25
CA GLY A 239 22.51 -38.04 -7.41
C GLY A 239 21.45 -37.16 -8.06
N LEU A 240 20.36 -36.93 -7.34
CA LEU A 240 19.30 -36.01 -7.77
C LEU A 240 19.73 -34.54 -7.60
N PRO A 241 19.26 -33.62 -8.45
CA PRO A 241 19.46 -32.19 -8.26
C PRO A 241 18.57 -31.66 -7.13
N GLY A 242 18.90 -30.50 -6.57
CA GLY A 242 18.20 -29.91 -5.44
C GLY A 242 17.71 -28.51 -5.74
N VAL A 243 16.50 -28.19 -5.28
CA VAL A 243 15.85 -26.89 -5.50
C VAL A 243 14.96 -26.53 -4.31
N ILE A 244 14.86 -25.22 -4.03
CA ILE A 244 14.01 -24.63 -2.99
C ILE A 244 13.02 -23.67 -3.65
N THR A 245 11.78 -23.64 -3.17
CA THR A 245 10.78 -22.65 -3.59
C THR A 245 10.78 -21.49 -2.60
N LEU A 246 11.01 -20.28 -3.09
CA LEU A 246 11.03 -19.05 -2.30
C LEU A 246 9.64 -18.36 -2.36
N ALA A 247 9.46 -17.32 -1.54
CA ALA A 247 8.21 -16.56 -1.50
C ALA A 247 7.86 -15.96 -2.87
N VAL A 248 6.59 -16.05 -3.27
CA VAL A 248 6.06 -15.41 -4.48
C VAL A 248 5.98 -13.90 -4.29
N THR A 249 6.34 -13.12 -5.31
CA THR A 249 6.34 -11.65 -5.29
C THR A 249 5.52 -11.07 -6.46
N ASN A 250 5.32 -9.75 -6.50
CA ASN A 250 4.60 -9.05 -7.59
C ASN A 250 3.22 -9.67 -7.91
N ILE A 251 2.45 -9.98 -6.86
CA ILE A 251 1.15 -10.63 -6.98
C ILE A 251 0.13 -9.61 -7.50
N GLY A 252 -0.26 -9.77 -8.76
CA GLY A 252 -1.38 -9.07 -9.37
C GLY A 252 -2.66 -9.91 -9.34
N SER A 253 -3.71 -9.43 -9.99
CA SER A 253 -4.98 -10.17 -10.09
C SER A 253 -4.96 -11.33 -11.09
N SER A 254 -4.01 -11.37 -12.03
CA SER A 254 -3.89 -12.46 -13.01
C SER A 254 -2.44 -12.88 -13.30
N THR A 255 -1.49 -12.34 -12.55
CA THR A 255 -0.05 -12.60 -12.70
C THR A 255 0.63 -12.65 -11.34
N ALA A 256 1.76 -13.35 -11.24
CA ALA A 256 2.66 -13.30 -10.08
C ALA A 256 4.09 -13.66 -10.51
N THR A 257 5.10 -13.34 -9.70
CA THR A 257 6.49 -13.77 -9.93
C THR A 257 6.86 -14.89 -8.96
N ALA A 258 7.09 -16.10 -9.49
CA ALA A 258 7.60 -17.24 -8.72
C ALA A 258 9.12 -17.15 -8.60
N ASN A 259 9.64 -17.44 -7.40
CA ASN A 259 11.06 -17.33 -7.05
C ASN A 259 11.57 -18.68 -6.53
N GLY A 260 12.77 -19.09 -6.94
CA GLY A 260 13.35 -20.38 -6.57
C GLY A 260 14.87 -20.31 -6.47
N ASP A 261 15.48 -21.29 -5.83
CA ASP A 261 16.93 -21.41 -5.69
C ASP A 261 17.39 -22.83 -6.00
N LEU A 262 18.23 -22.98 -7.02
CA LEU A 262 18.83 -24.26 -7.39
C LEU A 262 20.03 -24.52 -6.48
N SER A 263 19.81 -25.32 -5.43
CA SER A 263 20.81 -25.58 -4.38
C SER A 263 21.97 -26.46 -4.85
N CYS A 264 21.76 -27.29 -5.87
CA CYS A 264 22.79 -28.18 -6.43
C CYS A 264 22.36 -28.83 -7.75
N LEU A 265 23.34 -29.29 -8.53
CA LEU A 265 23.14 -29.87 -9.87
C LEU A 265 22.89 -31.39 -9.86
N GLY A 266 23.12 -32.09 -8.74
CA GLY A 266 23.12 -33.55 -8.69
C GLY A 266 24.39 -34.15 -9.32
N SER A 267 24.38 -35.45 -9.63
CA SER A 267 25.54 -36.14 -10.23
C SER A 267 25.74 -35.86 -11.71
N VAL A 268 24.70 -35.37 -12.38
CA VAL A 268 24.69 -34.93 -13.78
C VAL A 268 23.88 -33.65 -13.87
N ASN A 269 24.33 -32.70 -14.69
CA ASN A 269 23.70 -31.38 -14.78
C ASN A 269 22.20 -31.46 -15.13
N PRO A 270 21.36 -30.59 -14.55
CA PRO A 270 19.95 -30.50 -14.89
C PRO A 270 19.68 -30.20 -16.36
N THR A 271 18.72 -30.92 -16.93
CA THR A 271 18.21 -30.74 -18.29
C THR A 271 16.99 -29.80 -18.34
N ALA A 272 16.31 -29.59 -17.21
CA ALA A 272 15.20 -28.64 -17.08
C ALA A 272 15.09 -28.11 -15.64
N HIS A 273 14.64 -26.87 -15.45
CA HIS A 273 14.23 -26.32 -14.16
C HIS A 273 13.13 -25.27 -14.37
N GLY A 274 12.37 -24.93 -13.33
CA GLY A 274 11.31 -23.95 -13.41
C GLY A 274 10.31 -24.05 -12.27
N PHE A 275 9.04 -23.79 -12.54
CA PHE A 275 7.97 -23.83 -11.53
C PHE A 275 6.74 -24.58 -12.04
N CYS A 276 6.01 -25.22 -11.13
CA CYS A 276 4.67 -25.76 -11.36
C CYS A 276 3.67 -25.21 -10.33
N TRP A 277 2.40 -25.08 -10.72
CA TRP A 277 1.35 -24.52 -9.87
C TRP A 277 -0.06 -25.05 -10.17
N ASN A 278 -0.90 -25.09 -9.13
CA ASN A 278 -2.32 -25.42 -9.21
C ASN A 278 -3.10 -24.74 -8.07
N THR A 279 -4.40 -24.98 -7.97
CA THR A 279 -5.28 -24.45 -6.91
C THR A 279 -5.64 -25.49 -5.85
N THR A 280 -5.10 -26.71 -5.96
CA THR A 280 -5.47 -27.87 -5.12
C THR A 280 -4.36 -28.33 -4.17
N GLY A 281 -3.14 -27.81 -4.32
CA GLY A 281 -1.96 -28.22 -3.56
C GLY A 281 -1.12 -29.28 -4.27
N THR A 282 0.11 -29.44 -3.80
CA THR A 282 1.14 -30.38 -4.26
C THR A 282 1.40 -30.38 -5.77
N PRO A 283 1.61 -29.21 -6.41
CA PRO A 283 1.74 -29.15 -7.86
C PRO A 283 2.95 -29.94 -8.37
N THR A 284 2.80 -30.51 -9.56
CA THR A 284 3.78 -31.31 -10.29
C THR A 284 3.90 -30.82 -11.73
N LEU A 285 4.80 -31.42 -12.52
CA LEU A 285 4.90 -31.13 -13.95
C LEU A 285 3.63 -31.52 -14.76
N GLY A 286 2.69 -32.25 -14.17
CA GLY A 286 1.38 -32.53 -14.78
C GLY A 286 0.37 -31.38 -14.66
N ASP A 287 0.64 -30.39 -13.80
CA ASP A 287 -0.16 -29.19 -13.61
C ASP A 287 0.30 -28.05 -14.53
N ASN A 288 -0.11 -26.81 -14.25
CA ASN A 288 0.46 -25.66 -14.95
C ASN A 288 1.95 -25.56 -14.61
N SER A 289 2.79 -25.33 -15.61
CA SER A 289 4.24 -25.24 -15.40
C SER A 289 4.93 -24.30 -16.38
N VAL A 290 6.10 -23.80 -15.97
CA VAL A 290 7.00 -22.99 -16.78
C VAL A 290 8.38 -23.62 -16.74
N ASN A 291 9.00 -23.83 -17.91
CA ASN A 291 10.32 -24.45 -18.04
C ASN A 291 11.35 -23.41 -18.49
N ASN A 292 12.35 -23.17 -17.64
CA ASN A 292 13.46 -22.23 -17.88
C ASN A 292 14.67 -22.90 -18.57
N GLY A 293 14.56 -24.18 -18.95
CA GLY A 293 15.59 -24.92 -19.68
C GLY A 293 16.65 -25.57 -18.77
N ALA A 294 17.76 -25.99 -19.35
CA ALA A 294 18.86 -26.67 -18.64
C ALA A 294 19.61 -25.71 -17.69
N ALA A 295 20.28 -26.26 -16.67
CA ALA A 295 21.10 -25.50 -15.73
C ALA A 295 22.51 -26.09 -15.62
N ALA A 296 23.53 -25.23 -15.63
CA ALA A 296 24.94 -25.62 -15.47
C ALA A 296 25.60 -25.00 -14.23
N THR A 297 24.90 -24.13 -13.52
CA THR A 297 25.34 -23.47 -12.28
C THR A 297 24.19 -23.40 -11.29
N THR A 298 24.50 -23.34 -9.99
CA THR A 298 23.53 -23.14 -8.90
C THR A 298 23.11 -21.68 -8.75
N GLY A 299 22.06 -21.43 -7.97
CA GLY A 299 21.62 -20.08 -7.56
C GLY A 299 20.15 -19.79 -7.83
N THR A 300 19.77 -18.54 -7.53
CA THR A 300 18.38 -18.08 -7.62
C THR A 300 17.90 -17.88 -9.05
N PHE A 301 16.65 -18.22 -9.31
CA PHE A 301 15.96 -17.99 -10.58
C PHE A 301 14.50 -17.57 -10.35
N THR A 302 13.89 -16.91 -11.35
CA THR A 302 12.52 -16.41 -11.26
C THR A 302 11.76 -16.66 -12.56
N SER A 303 10.42 -16.77 -12.48
CA SER A 303 9.54 -16.86 -13.65
C SER A 303 8.21 -16.15 -13.38
N ASN A 304 7.65 -15.52 -14.41
CA ASN A 304 6.32 -14.94 -14.32
C ASN A 304 5.25 -16.00 -14.52
N LEU A 305 4.33 -16.11 -13.57
CA LEU A 305 3.08 -16.84 -13.66
C LEU A 305 2.05 -15.92 -14.33
N THR A 306 1.37 -16.40 -15.36
CA THR A 306 0.37 -15.64 -16.13
C THR A 306 -0.93 -16.44 -16.24
N ALA A 307 -2.00 -15.79 -16.75
CA ALA A 307 -3.32 -16.40 -16.91
C ALA A 307 -3.89 -16.98 -15.60
N LEU A 308 -3.58 -16.34 -14.47
CA LEU A 308 -4.17 -16.69 -13.18
C LEU A 308 -5.58 -16.09 -13.08
N SER A 309 -6.46 -16.78 -12.36
CA SER A 309 -7.78 -16.24 -12.02
C SER A 309 -7.66 -15.22 -10.87
N PRO A 310 -8.41 -14.10 -10.90
CA PRO A 310 -8.48 -13.16 -9.78
C PRO A 310 -9.00 -13.78 -8.49
N GLU A 311 -8.61 -13.21 -7.35
CA GLU A 311 -9.06 -13.62 -6.00
C GLU A 311 -8.94 -15.13 -5.73
N THR A 312 -7.94 -15.78 -6.33
CA THR A 312 -7.76 -17.23 -6.32
C THR A 312 -6.44 -17.60 -5.64
N THR A 313 -6.49 -18.55 -4.72
CA THR A 313 -5.30 -19.09 -4.06
C THR A 313 -4.63 -20.15 -4.94
N TYR A 314 -3.33 -19.97 -5.18
CA TYR A 314 -2.47 -20.89 -5.90
C TYR A 314 -1.36 -21.44 -5.01
N PHE A 315 -1.00 -22.69 -5.24
CA PHE A 315 0.16 -23.37 -4.66
C PHE A 315 1.23 -23.53 -5.73
N VAL A 316 2.48 -23.22 -5.40
CA VAL A 316 3.62 -23.19 -6.31
C VAL A 316 4.76 -24.04 -5.75
N ARG A 317 5.44 -24.76 -6.62
CA ARG A 317 6.71 -25.43 -6.33
C ARG A 317 7.72 -25.17 -7.44
N ALA A 318 8.95 -24.88 -7.06
CA ALA A 318 10.09 -24.96 -7.98
C ALA A 318 10.38 -26.43 -8.30
N TYR A 319 10.81 -26.73 -9.53
CA TYR A 319 11.25 -28.06 -9.93
C TYR A 319 12.60 -28.02 -10.62
N VAL A 320 13.31 -29.14 -10.57
CA VAL A 320 14.54 -29.37 -11.34
C VAL A 320 14.59 -30.82 -11.79
N THR A 321 14.96 -31.06 -13.04
CA THR A 321 15.07 -32.38 -13.66
C THR A 321 16.48 -32.56 -14.22
N ASN A 322 17.13 -33.68 -13.91
CA ASN A 322 18.32 -34.15 -14.62
C ASN A 322 18.05 -35.52 -15.27
N ALA A 323 19.08 -36.16 -15.84
CA ALA A 323 18.92 -37.47 -16.49
C ALA A 323 18.50 -38.60 -15.53
N ILE A 324 18.59 -38.38 -14.22
CA ILE A 324 18.25 -39.34 -13.18
C ILE A 324 16.78 -39.18 -12.74
N GLY A 325 16.31 -37.94 -12.56
CA GLY A 325 14.92 -37.69 -12.17
C GLY A 325 14.60 -36.22 -11.89
N THR A 326 13.37 -35.98 -11.41
CA THR A 326 12.85 -34.66 -11.05
C THR A 326 12.72 -34.51 -9.54
N THR A 327 13.26 -33.41 -9.02
CA THR A 327 13.09 -32.97 -7.63
C THR A 327 12.19 -31.73 -7.60
N TYR A 328 11.37 -31.63 -6.55
CA TYR A 328 10.50 -30.48 -6.31
C TYR A 328 10.86 -29.82 -4.98
N GLY A 329 10.88 -28.49 -4.96
CA GLY A 329 11.07 -27.71 -3.73
C GLY A 329 9.89 -27.82 -2.76
N ASN A 330 9.98 -27.09 -1.65
CA ASN A 330 8.87 -26.90 -0.71
C ASN A 330 7.68 -26.22 -1.39
N GLU A 331 6.48 -26.41 -0.86
CA GLU A 331 5.28 -25.72 -1.32
C GLU A 331 5.20 -24.31 -0.75
N VAL A 332 4.81 -23.35 -1.58
CA VAL A 332 4.49 -21.96 -1.21
C VAL A 332 3.13 -21.62 -1.80
N SER A 333 2.28 -20.89 -1.06
CA SER A 333 0.98 -20.42 -1.55
C SER A 333 0.91 -18.90 -1.65
N PHE A 334 0.06 -18.40 -2.55
CA PHE A 334 -0.28 -16.98 -2.69
C PHE A 334 -1.72 -16.83 -3.21
N THR A 335 -2.34 -15.67 -3.00
CA THR A 335 -3.69 -15.36 -3.51
C THR A 335 -3.61 -14.17 -4.45
N THR A 336 -4.12 -14.31 -5.67
CA THR A 336 -4.16 -13.22 -6.66
C THR A 336 -5.04 -12.06 -6.18
N GLY A 337 -4.69 -10.85 -6.60
CA GLY A 337 -5.40 -9.63 -6.19
C GLY A 337 -6.79 -9.46 -6.83
N THR A 338 -7.51 -8.43 -6.39
CA THR A 338 -8.81 -8.01 -6.93
C THR A 338 -8.66 -7.33 -8.29
N PRO A 339 -9.59 -7.53 -9.25
CA PRO A 339 -9.58 -6.77 -10.51
C PRO A 339 -10.10 -5.34 -10.30
N MET A 340 -9.80 -4.44 -11.24
CA MET A 340 -10.54 -3.18 -11.36
C MET A 340 -11.90 -3.48 -11.98
N THR A 341 -12.97 -2.88 -11.46
CA THR A 341 -14.34 -3.16 -11.92
C THR A 341 -15.06 -1.85 -12.21
N LEU A 342 -15.55 -1.72 -13.45
CA LEU A 342 -16.27 -0.56 -13.94
C LEU A 342 -17.64 -0.98 -14.47
N THR A 343 -18.68 -0.18 -14.21
CA THR A 343 -20.02 -0.39 -14.76
C THR A 343 -20.33 0.70 -15.77
N PHE A 344 -20.52 0.30 -17.02
CA PHE A 344 -20.94 1.18 -18.11
C PHE A 344 -22.40 0.94 -18.46
N ASN A 345 -23.16 2.00 -18.74
CA ASN A 345 -24.52 1.93 -19.28
C ASN A 345 -24.56 2.63 -20.64
N THR A 346 -24.65 1.84 -21.71
CA THR A 346 -24.64 2.34 -23.09
C THR A 346 -25.95 2.99 -23.50
N ASN A 347 -27.03 2.91 -22.69
CA ASN A 347 -28.28 3.63 -22.95
C ASN A 347 -28.17 5.15 -22.69
N LEU A 348 -27.10 5.62 -22.05
CA LEU A 348 -26.98 7.02 -21.57
C LEU A 348 -26.47 8.01 -22.62
N SER A 349 -25.88 7.53 -23.72
CA SER A 349 -25.45 8.38 -24.84
C SER A 349 -25.34 7.55 -26.13
N ALA A 350 -25.31 8.23 -27.28
CA ALA A 350 -25.40 7.58 -28.59
C ALA A 350 -24.32 6.48 -28.83
N GLY A 351 -24.76 5.39 -29.45
CA GLY A 351 -23.92 4.26 -29.82
C GLY A 351 -23.57 3.33 -28.65
N THR A 352 -23.20 2.08 -28.96
CA THR A 352 -22.92 1.05 -27.96
C THR A 352 -21.44 0.89 -27.63
N THR A 353 -20.58 1.79 -28.08
CA THR A 353 -19.13 1.71 -27.83
C THR A 353 -18.77 2.26 -26.45
N VAL A 354 -17.90 1.55 -25.72
CA VAL A 354 -17.19 2.03 -24.53
C VAL A 354 -15.68 2.10 -24.80
N THR A 355 -14.98 2.95 -24.07
CA THR A 355 -13.54 3.19 -24.28
C THR A 355 -12.79 3.10 -22.95
N LEU A 356 -11.75 2.28 -22.89
CA LEU A 356 -10.84 2.18 -21.74
C LEU A 356 -9.52 2.90 -22.03
N PRO A 357 -9.15 3.94 -21.25
CA PRO A 357 -7.90 4.68 -21.43
C PRO A 357 -6.73 4.04 -20.67
N LEU A 358 -6.20 2.93 -21.20
CA LEU A 358 -5.10 2.18 -20.59
C LEU A 358 -3.75 2.88 -20.83
N ARG A 359 -2.96 3.15 -19.79
CA ARG A 359 -1.70 3.91 -19.91
C ARG A 359 -0.56 3.32 -19.06
N GLY A 360 0.66 3.80 -19.36
CA GLY A 360 1.88 3.35 -18.70
C GLY A 360 2.25 1.91 -19.08
N THR A 361 2.62 1.11 -18.09
CA THR A 361 2.78 -0.34 -18.24
C THR A 361 1.42 -0.94 -18.46
N VAL A 362 1.22 -1.65 -19.57
CA VAL A 362 -0.03 -2.34 -19.89
C VAL A 362 0.27 -3.80 -20.17
N ASN A 363 -0.23 -4.67 -19.31
CA ASN A 363 -0.32 -6.10 -19.55
C ASN A 363 -1.57 -6.60 -18.82
N VAL A 364 -2.72 -6.40 -19.45
CA VAL A 364 -4.03 -6.63 -18.83
C VAL A 364 -4.90 -7.55 -19.68
N THR A 365 -5.74 -8.32 -19.01
CA THR A 365 -6.90 -8.99 -19.57
C THR A 365 -8.14 -8.20 -19.17
N VAL A 366 -8.93 -7.79 -20.16
CA VAL A 366 -10.20 -7.09 -19.99
C VAL A 366 -11.32 -8.08 -20.30
N ASP A 367 -12.20 -8.31 -19.33
CA ASP A 367 -13.51 -8.93 -19.53
C ASP A 367 -14.53 -7.82 -19.74
N TRP A 368 -15.14 -7.77 -20.91
CA TRP A 368 -16.07 -6.71 -21.29
C TRP A 368 -17.47 -6.88 -20.70
N GLY A 369 -17.74 -7.98 -19.99
CA GLY A 369 -19.03 -8.26 -19.36
C GLY A 369 -20.11 -8.76 -20.30
N ASP A 370 -19.76 -9.07 -21.55
CA ASP A 370 -20.66 -9.64 -22.57
C ASP A 370 -20.20 -11.03 -23.07
N GLY A 371 -19.25 -11.65 -22.35
CA GLY A 371 -18.62 -12.91 -22.72
C GLY A 371 -17.37 -12.77 -23.59
N ASN A 372 -17.01 -11.56 -24.04
CA ASN A 372 -15.75 -11.30 -24.72
C ASN A 372 -14.64 -10.89 -23.76
N ASN A 373 -13.49 -11.55 -23.89
CA ASN A 373 -12.28 -11.23 -23.16
C ASN A 373 -11.15 -10.86 -24.12
N GLU A 374 -10.42 -9.79 -23.84
CA GLU A 374 -9.31 -9.31 -24.67
C GLU A 374 -8.05 -9.07 -23.85
N ASN A 375 -6.89 -9.36 -24.45
CA ASN A 375 -5.59 -9.09 -23.85
C ASN A 375 -4.94 -7.86 -24.48
N PHE A 376 -4.55 -6.90 -23.67
CA PHE A 376 -3.84 -5.70 -24.10
C PHE A 376 -2.44 -5.66 -23.48
N THR A 377 -1.44 -5.47 -24.33
CA THR A 377 -0.01 -5.35 -23.95
C THR A 377 0.57 -3.98 -24.30
N THR A 378 -0.25 -3.04 -24.76
CA THR A 378 0.16 -1.70 -25.20
C THR A 378 -0.80 -0.64 -24.66
N SER A 379 -0.24 0.54 -24.35
CA SER A 379 -1.02 1.71 -23.97
C SER A 379 -1.92 2.24 -25.10
N GLY A 380 -2.85 3.11 -24.73
CA GLY A 380 -3.81 3.76 -25.61
C GLY A 380 -5.25 3.38 -25.30
N ASN A 381 -6.15 4.14 -25.92
CA ASN A 381 -7.59 3.94 -25.79
C ASN A 381 -8.00 2.63 -26.47
N LYS A 382 -8.66 1.74 -25.74
CA LYS A 382 -9.21 0.47 -26.26
C LYS A 382 -10.72 0.58 -26.32
N ASN A 383 -11.28 0.34 -27.50
CA ASN A 383 -12.71 0.44 -27.75
C ASN A 383 -13.34 -0.95 -27.80
N HIS A 384 -14.54 -1.07 -27.26
CA HIS A 384 -15.39 -2.24 -27.43
C HIS A 384 -16.79 -1.80 -27.79
N THR A 385 -17.41 -2.46 -28.76
CA THR A 385 -18.76 -2.12 -29.25
C THR A 385 -19.71 -3.28 -28.96
N TYR A 386 -20.66 -3.05 -28.07
CA TYR A 386 -21.65 -4.07 -27.70
C TYR A 386 -22.71 -4.25 -28.80
N GLY A 387 -23.24 -5.46 -28.91
CA GLY A 387 -24.27 -5.79 -29.90
C GLY A 387 -25.65 -5.16 -29.63
N ALA A 388 -25.89 -4.70 -28.40
CA ALA A 388 -27.12 -4.03 -27.99
C ALA A 388 -26.80 -2.94 -26.96
N GLU A 389 -27.76 -2.05 -26.72
CA GLU A 389 -27.71 -1.14 -25.57
C GLU A 389 -27.97 -1.91 -24.28
N GLY A 390 -27.32 -1.53 -23.19
CA GLY A 390 -27.36 -2.29 -21.95
C GLY A 390 -26.44 -1.74 -20.86
N THR A 391 -26.45 -2.41 -19.72
CA THR A 391 -25.50 -2.19 -18.64
C THR A 391 -24.48 -3.32 -18.63
N TYR A 392 -23.20 -2.99 -18.63
CA TYR A 392 -22.08 -3.92 -18.74
C TYR A 392 -21.09 -3.70 -17.61
N ASN A 393 -20.71 -4.78 -16.93
CA ASN A 393 -19.67 -4.78 -15.92
C ASN A 393 -18.35 -5.20 -16.57
N VAL A 394 -17.45 -4.24 -16.73
CA VAL A 394 -16.13 -4.45 -17.30
C VAL A 394 -15.15 -4.71 -16.16
N SER A 395 -14.37 -5.79 -16.26
CA SER A 395 -13.30 -6.08 -15.31
C SER A 395 -11.93 -6.03 -15.98
N ILE A 396 -10.96 -5.43 -15.31
CA ILE A 396 -9.57 -5.32 -15.80
C ILE A 396 -8.69 -6.03 -14.78
N SER A 397 -7.93 -7.02 -15.25
CA SER A 397 -7.02 -7.82 -14.45
C SER A 397 -5.62 -7.81 -15.06
N GLY A 398 -4.57 -7.91 -14.24
CA GLY A 398 -3.17 -7.92 -14.69
C GLY A 398 -2.36 -6.76 -14.13
N SER A 399 -1.51 -6.14 -14.94
CA SER A 399 -0.68 -5.01 -14.54
C SER A 399 -0.99 -3.77 -15.38
N LEU A 400 -1.34 -2.68 -14.70
CA LEU A 400 -1.64 -1.38 -15.28
C LEU A 400 -1.09 -0.27 -14.37
N SER A 401 -0.16 0.54 -14.86
CA SER A 401 0.40 1.63 -14.04
C SER A 401 -0.36 2.96 -14.13
N ALA A 402 -1.18 3.17 -15.15
CA ALA A 402 -2.02 4.37 -15.23
C ALA A 402 -3.35 4.10 -15.96
N TYR A 403 -4.41 4.80 -15.51
CA TYR A 403 -5.73 4.76 -16.14
C TYR A 403 -6.28 6.18 -16.28
N GLY A 404 -6.52 6.64 -17.52
CA GLY A 404 -7.14 7.94 -17.79
C GLY A 404 -6.73 8.60 -19.10
N PHE A 405 -7.52 9.55 -19.58
CA PHE A 405 -7.43 10.11 -20.93
C PHE A 405 -6.42 11.27 -21.06
N GLU A 406 -5.52 11.23 -22.06
CA GLU A 406 -4.55 12.30 -22.34
C GLU A 406 -5.12 13.52 -23.09
N ALA A 407 -6.05 13.30 -24.03
CA ALA A 407 -6.66 14.38 -24.83
C ALA A 407 -7.65 15.22 -23.99
N ASN A 408 -8.10 16.37 -24.48
CA ASN A 408 -8.99 17.28 -23.74
C ASN A 408 -10.44 16.79 -23.54
N ALA A 409 -10.86 15.67 -24.14
CA ALA A 409 -12.22 15.13 -24.00
C ALA A 409 -12.20 13.63 -23.67
N GLY A 410 -12.99 13.22 -22.68
CA GLY A 410 -13.22 11.81 -22.34
C GLY A 410 -14.14 11.16 -23.38
N VAL A 411 -13.64 10.17 -24.11
CA VAL A 411 -14.42 9.50 -25.15
C VAL A 411 -15.40 8.53 -24.49
N ASN A 412 -16.69 8.68 -24.74
CA ASN A 412 -17.77 7.84 -24.16
C ASN A 412 -17.83 7.84 -22.62
N ALA A 413 -17.21 8.81 -21.94
CA ALA A 413 -17.10 8.84 -20.48
C ALA A 413 -18.46 8.97 -19.77
N SER A 414 -19.45 9.62 -20.40
CA SER A 414 -20.82 9.73 -19.88
C SER A 414 -21.55 8.39 -19.70
N LYS A 415 -21.06 7.31 -20.31
CA LYS A 415 -21.59 5.96 -20.13
C LYS A 415 -21.09 5.31 -18.84
N LEU A 416 -19.99 5.78 -18.24
CA LEU A 416 -19.48 5.24 -16.98
C LEU A 416 -20.41 5.68 -15.83
N THR A 417 -20.92 4.69 -15.07
CA THR A 417 -21.87 4.94 -13.98
C THR A 417 -21.31 4.63 -12.61
N THR A 418 -20.41 3.63 -12.49
CA THR A 418 -19.81 3.22 -11.22
C THR A 418 -18.40 2.65 -11.45
N VAL A 419 -17.50 2.91 -10.51
CA VAL A 419 -16.25 2.15 -10.34
C VAL A 419 -16.31 1.47 -8.98
N SER A 420 -16.45 0.15 -8.97
CA SER A 420 -16.64 -0.62 -7.74
C SER A 420 -15.32 -1.02 -7.09
N SER A 421 -14.24 -1.10 -7.87
CA SER A 421 -12.90 -1.44 -7.41
C SER A 421 -11.85 -0.82 -8.34
N PHE A 422 -10.77 -0.28 -7.78
CA PHE A 422 -9.56 0.11 -8.54
C PHE A 422 -8.63 -1.08 -8.84
N GLY A 423 -8.84 -2.23 -8.17
CA GLY A 423 -8.06 -3.44 -8.34
C GLY A 423 -6.62 -3.36 -7.86
N SER A 424 -5.95 -4.51 -7.87
CA SER A 424 -4.54 -4.69 -7.56
C SER A 424 -3.69 -4.64 -8.83
N LEU A 425 -3.83 -3.55 -9.60
CA LEU A 425 -3.19 -3.41 -10.92
C LEU A 425 -1.79 -2.76 -10.87
N GLY A 426 -1.43 -2.14 -9.75
CA GLY A 426 -0.19 -1.35 -9.63
C GLY A 426 -0.33 0.10 -10.14
N LEU A 427 -1.53 0.68 -10.06
CA LEU A 427 -1.81 2.05 -10.51
C LEU A 427 -0.99 3.08 -9.72
N THR A 428 -0.23 3.91 -10.43
CA THR A 428 0.46 5.07 -9.88
C THR A 428 -0.17 6.40 -10.32
N SER A 429 -1.05 6.39 -11.33
CA SER A 429 -1.73 7.59 -11.83
C SER A 429 -3.17 7.29 -12.23
N LEU A 430 -4.09 8.12 -11.75
CA LEU A 430 -5.49 8.19 -12.18
C LEU A 430 -5.78 9.49 -12.93
N SER A 431 -4.74 10.09 -13.50
CA SER A 431 -4.85 11.36 -14.22
C SER A 431 -5.80 11.23 -15.40
N GLY A 432 -6.90 11.99 -15.37
CA GLY A 432 -7.95 11.95 -16.40
C GLY A 432 -8.82 10.69 -16.41
N ALA A 433 -8.84 9.88 -15.34
CA ALA A 433 -9.56 8.60 -15.28
C ALA A 433 -11.06 8.71 -15.57
N PHE A 434 -11.73 9.66 -14.93
CA PHE A 434 -13.20 9.77 -14.91
C PHE A 434 -13.68 11.15 -15.34
N ARG A 435 -12.86 11.83 -16.14
CA ARG A 435 -13.21 13.11 -16.75
C ARG A 435 -14.43 12.96 -17.66
N ASP A 436 -15.33 13.94 -17.63
CA ASP A 436 -16.58 13.99 -18.40
C ASP A 436 -17.57 12.84 -18.06
N ALA A 437 -17.32 12.08 -16.99
CA ALA A 437 -18.23 11.04 -16.52
C ALA A 437 -19.41 11.67 -15.75
N THR A 438 -20.36 12.22 -16.50
CA THR A 438 -21.52 12.97 -15.98
C THR A 438 -22.57 12.09 -15.30
N ASN A 439 -22.56 10.78 -15.52
CA ASN A 439 -23.47 9.81 -14.87
C ASN A 439 -22.76 8.95 -13.81
N LEU A 440 -21.53 9.31 -13.41
CA LEU A 440 -20.79 8.58 -12.38
C LEU A 440 -21.44 8.84 -11.01
N THR A 441 -21.85 7.76 -10.34
CA THR A 441 -22.54 7.78 -9.05
C THR A 441 -21.76 7.12 -7.92
N GLY A 442 -20.82 6.23 -8.25
CA GLY A 442 -20.05 5.48 -7.26
C GLY A 442 -18.57 5.37 -7.62
N LEU A 443 -17.73 5.56 -6.60
CA LEU A 443 -16.29 5.30 -6.63
C LEU A 443 -15.91 4.41 -5.43
N PRO A 444 -14.78 3.69 -5.47
CA PRO A 444 -14.34 2.86 -4.36
C PRO A 444 -14.03 3.69 -3.12
N ALA A 445 -14.31 3.15 -1.93
CA ALA A 445 -14.07 3.82 -0.65
C ALA A 445 -12.59 4.08 -0.34
N LEU A 446 -11.69 3.32 -0.97
CA LEU A 446 -10.24 3.41 -0.78
C LEU A 446 -9.56 3.72 -2.11
N LEU A 447 -8.65 4.68 -2.09
CA LEU A 447 -7.71 4.98 -3.17
C LEU A 447 -6.51 4.03 -3.06
N PRO A 448 -5.97 3.48 -4.17
CA PRO A 448 -4.73 2.71 -4.11
C PRO A 448 -3.57 3.59 -3.60
N SER A 449 -2.88 3.14 -2.56
CA SER A 449 -1.82 3.93 -1.90
C SER A 449 -0.63 4.25 -2.79
N SER A 450 -0.45 3.53 -3.91
CA SER A 450 0.58 3.79 -4.91
C SER A 450 0.29 5.00 -5.81
N VAL A 451 -0.92 5.56 -5.79
CA VAL A 451 -1.31 6.68 -6.66
C VAL A 451 -0.66 7.98 -6.21
N THR A 452 0.04 8.64 -7.13
CA THR A 452 0.72 9.93 -6.89
C THR A 452 0.15 11.08 -7.72
N ASN A 453 -0.70 10.79 -8.72
CA ASN A 453 -1.28 11.81 -9.60
C ASN A 453 -2.79 11.62 -9.79
N LEU A 454 -3.56 12.63 -9.37
CA LEU A 454 -5.03 12.71 -9.50
C LEU A 454 -5.48 13.84 -10.44
N SER A 455 -4.56 14.44 -11.20
CA SER A 455 -4.87 15.57 -12.07
C SER A 455 -5.99 15.25 -13.05
N ARG A 456 -6.96 16.14 -13.20
CA ARG A 456 -8.13 15.98 -14.10
C ARG A 456 -8.99 14.73 -13.83
N MET A 457 -8.84 14.03 -12.69
CA MET A 457 -9.51 12.75 -12.46
C MET A 457 -11.04 12.86 -12.54
N LEU A 458 -11.64 13.92 -11.99
CA LEU A 458 -13.08 14.18 -11.95
C LEU A 458 -13.48 15.48 -12.67
N GLN A 459 -12.64 15.92 -13.60
CA GLN A 459 -12.91 17.10 -14.41
C GLN A 459 -14.25 16.95 -15.16
N SER A 460 -15.12 17.95 -15.10
CA SER A 460 -16.46 17.98 -15.70
C SER A 460 -17.36 16.80 -15.30
N SER A 461 -17.06 16.09 -14.21
CA SER A 461 -17.92 15.05 -13.66
C SER A 461 -19.03 15.68 -12.79
N LEU A 462 -20.19 15.03 -12.75
CA LEU A 462 -21.26 15.39 -11.81
C LEU A 462 -21.22 14.53 -10.53
N PHE A 463 -20.14 13.77 -10.32
CA PHE A 463 -19.96 12.94 -9.15
C PHE A 463 -19.91 13.79 -7.88
N ASN A 464 -20.74 13.44 -6.90
CA ASN A 464 -20.84 14.09 -5.60
C ASN A 464 -20.92 13.04 -4.47
N GLY A 465 -20.28 11.88 -4.65
CA GLY A 465 -20.21 10.81 -3.64
C GLY A 465 -19.01 10.98 -2.69
N PRO A 466 -19.01 10.31 -1.52
CA PRO A 466 -18.03 10.55 -0.46
C PRO A 466 -16.61 10.16 -0.88
N LEU A 467 -15.65 11.07 -0.66
CA LEU A 467 -14.21 10.86 -0.92
C LEU A 467 -13.32 11.08 0.32
N GLY A 468 -13.90 11.50 1.45
CA GLY A 468 -13.14 11.89 2.65
C GLY A 468 -12.31 10.77 3.29
N THR A 469 -12.57 9.50 2.95
CA THR A 469 -11.79 8.33 3.43
C THR A 469 -10.59 7.99 2.56
N TRP A 470 -10.38 8.68 1.45
CA TRP A 470 -9.22 8.43 0.59
C TRP A 470 -7.92 8.87 1.27
N ASP A 471 -6.94 7.97 1.30
CA ASP A 471 -5.57 8.32 1.65
C ASP A 471 -4.88 8.94 0.43
N VAL A 472 -4.77 10.27 0.43
CA VAL A 472 -4.10 11.05 -0.61
C VAL A 472 -2.67 11.45 -0.21
N SER A 473 -2.10 10.86 0.85
CA SER A 473 -0.80 11.26 1.39
C SER A 473 0.37 11.08 0.42
N ASN A 474 0.26 10.20 -0.59
CA ASN A 474 1.27 10.02 -1.63
C ASN A 474 1.04 10.89 -2.89
N VAL A 475 -0.06 11.63 -2.96
CA VAL A 475 -0.43 12.44 -4.12
C VAL A 475 0.42 13.71 -4.17
N THR A 476 1.01 13.99 -5.33
CA THR A 476 1.84 15.18 -5.59
C THR A 476 1.19 16.17 -6.55
N ASP A 477 0.23 15.74 -7.37
CA ASP A 477 -0.47 16.57 -8.36
C ASP A 477 -1.99 16.36 -8.31
N MET A 478 -2.71 17.43 -7.97
CA MET A 478 -4.19 17.51 -7.95
C MET A 478 -4.74 18.52 -8.95
N SER A 479 -3.93 18.95 -9.92
CA SER A 479 -4.31 20.01 -10.86
C SER A 479 -5.58 19.63 -11.63
N ASN A 480 -6.57 20.52 -11.66
CA ASN A 480 -7.85 20.33 -12.36
C ASN A 480 -8.68 19.13 -11.87
N MET A 481 -8.42 18.57 -10.69
CA MET A 481 -9.11 17.35 -10.24
C MET A 481 -10.65 17.49 -10.26
N PHE A 482 -11.18 18.64 -9.84
CA PHE A 482 -12.61 18.99 -9.82
C PHE A 482 -12.95 20.17 -10.77
N TYR A 483 -12.12 20.41 -11.79
CA TYR A 483 -12.38 21.45 -12.80
C TYR A 483 -13.75 21.24 -13.46
N LEU A 484 -14.62 22.26 -13.44
CA LEU A 484 -16.02 22.21 -13.90
C LEU A 484 -16.87 21.10 -13.27
N ALA A 485 -16.50 20.59 -12.09
CA ALA A 485 -17.32 19.64 -11.34
C ALA A 485 -18.46 20.37 -10.61
N THR A 486 -19.43 20.88 -11.38
CA THR A 486 -20.48 21.81 -10.92
C THR A 486 -21.43 21.24 -9.87
N ALA A 487 -21.39 19.93 -9.61
CA ALA A 487 -22.20 19.26 -8.58
C ALA A 487 -21.40 18.88 -7.32
N PHE A 488 -20.07 19.00 -7.33
CA PHE A 488 -19.21 18.48 -6.26
C PHE A 488 -19.22 19.41 -5.03
N ASN A 489 -19.57 18.87 -3.87
CA ASN A 489 -19.57 19.57 -2.58
C ASN A 489 -19.40 18.59 -1.39
N GLN A 490 -18.57 17.55 -1.54
CA GLN A 490 -18.33 16.56 -0.48
C GLN A 490 -17.16 16.95 0.41
N ASP A 491 -17.26 16.60 1.70
CA ASP A 491 -16.22 16.84 2.69
C ASP A 491 -14.93 16.07 2.35
N ILE A 492 -13.84 16.83 2.21
CA ILE A 492 -12.47 16.41 1.95
C ILE A 492 -11.48 17.10 2.91
N GLY A 493 -11.97 17.72 3.99
CA GLY A 493 -11.14 18.45 4.95
C GLY A 493 -10.13 17.55 5.68
N ASN A 494 -10.40 16.24 5.75
CA ASN A 494 -9.51 15.25 6.39
C ASN A 494 -8.37 14.75 5.49
N TRP A 495 -8.27 15.22 4.24
CA TRP A 495 -7.20 14.80 3.33
C TRP A 495 -5.81 15.29 3.78
N ASN A 496 -4.83 14.39 3.78
CA ASN A 496 -3.42 14.75 3.95
C ASN A 496 -2.81 15.19 2.61
N VAL A 497 -2.89 16.49 2.32
CA VAL A 497 -2.35 17.10 1.08
C VAL A 497 -0.87 17.53 1.20
N GLY A 498 -0.17 17.12 2.26
CA GLY A 498 1.17 17.62 2.58
C GLY A 498 2.25 17.35 1.52
N ASN A 499 2.05 16.40 0.61
CA ASN A 499 2.98 16.11 -0.50
C ASN A 499 2.59 16.77 -1.83
N VAL A 500 1.44 17.45 -1.89
CA VAL A 500 0.95 18.10 -3.11
C VAL A 500 1.79 19.33 -3.45
N THR A 501 2.22 19.44 -4.70
CA THR A 501 3.00 20.58 -5.23
C THR A 501 2.19 21.46 -6.18
N SER A 502 1.11 20.94 -6.80
CA SER A 502 0.23 21.70 -7.68
C SER A 502 -1.25 21.44 -7.38
N MET A 503 -2.00 22.52 -7.14
CA MET A 503 -3.46 22.57 -6.99
C MET A 503 -4.12 23.46 -8.04
N LYS A 504 -3.40 23.71 -9.15
CA LYS A 504 -3.86 24.57 -10.24
C LYS A 504 -5.26 24.18 -10.71
N ASN A 505 -6.18 25.15 -10.73
CA ASN A 505 -7.55 25.00 -11.21
C ASN A 505 -8.34 23.85 -10.53
N MET A 506 -7.97 23.43 -9.31
CA MET A 506 -8.54 22.24 -8.67
C MET A 506 -10.06 22.33 -8.54
N PHE A 507 -10.61 23.47 -8.16
CA PHE A 507 -12.05 23.74 -8.02
C PHE A 507 -12.57 24.80 -9.00
N GLU A 508 -11.85 25.05 -10.10
CA GLU A 508 -12.31 26.02 -11.10
C GLU A 508 -13.69 25.62 -11.63
N GLY A 509 -14.69 26.49 -11.49
CA GLY A 509 -16.08 26.28 -11.90
C GLY A 509 -16.85 25.25 -11.07
N ALA A 510 -16.31 24.77 -9.94
CA ALA A 510 -17.05 23.98 -8.95
C ALA A 510 -18.02 24.90 -8.16
N SER A 511 -19.04 25.40 -8.85
CA SER A 511 -19.87 26.55 -8.42
C SER A 511 -20.69 26.35 -7.15
N VAL A 512 -20.80 25.11 -6.64
CA VAL A 512 -21.52 24.79 -5.40
C VAL A 512 -20.59 24.34 -4.26
N PHE A 513 -19.27 24.28 -4.51
CA PHE A 513 -18.30 23.77 -3.55
C PHE A 513 -18.07 24.79 -2.42
N ASN A 514 -18.26 24.35 -1.17
CA ASN A 514 -18.11 25.19 0.02
C ASN A 514 -17.74 24.38 1.28
N GLN A 515 -16.83 23.41 1.16
CA GLN A 515 -16.40 22.56 2.27
C GLN A 515 -15.15 23.11 2.97
N ASP A 516 -15.03 22.87 4.27
CA ASP A 516 -13.93 23.34 5.11
C ASP A 516 -12.59 22.70 4.69
N LEU A 517 -11.59 23.54 4.43
CA LEU A 517 -10.24 23.16 4.03
C LEU A 517 -9.16 23.74 4.97
N GLY A 518 -9.55 24.37 6.08
CA GLY A 518 -8.63 25.12 6.95
C GLY A 518 -7.54 24.26 7.62
N SER A 519 -7.76 22.95 7.71
CA SER A 519 -6.81 21.96 8.23
C SER A 519 -5.74 21.51 7.23
N TRP A 520 -5.86 21.86 5.95
CA TRP A 520 -4.93 21.39 4.92
C TRP A 520 -3.53 21.97 5.09
N ASN A 521 -2.53 21.09 5.06
CA ASN A 521 -1.12 21.49 5.00
C ASN A 521 -0.69 21.74 3.54
N VAL A 522 -0.77 23.00 3.10
CA VAL A 522 -0.42 23.42 1.73
C VAL A 522 1.03 23.91 1.59
N GLY A 523 1.88 23.76 2.60
CA GLY A 523 3.24 24.33 2.65
C GLY A 523 4.24 23.77 1.62
N ASN A 524 3.84 22.80 0.80
CA ASN A 524 4.63 22.27 -0.33
C ASN A 524 4.08 22.71 -1.70
N VAL A 525 2.92 23.36 -1.76
CA VAL A 525 2.30 23.81 -3.01
C VAL A 525 3.06 25.00 -3.57
N THR A 526 3.35 24.95 -4.87
CA THR A 526 4.01 26.05 -5.62
C THR A 526 3.08 26.72 -6.63
N ASN A 527 2.00 26.04 -7.06
CA ASN A 527 1.02 26.58 -8.01
C ASN A 527 -0.41 26.44 -7.49
N MET A 528 -1.09 27.58 -7.32
CA MET A 528 -2.51 27.69 -6.92
C MET A 528 -3.33 28.53 -7.92
N GLY A 529 -2.80 28.78 -9.12
CA GLY A 529 -3.50 29.56 -10.14
C GLY A 529 -4.88 28.97 -10.43
N GLY A 530 -5.91 29.83 -10.47
CA GLY A 530 -7.29 29.45 -10.76
C GLY A 530 -7.95 28.50 -9.76
N MET A 531 -7.34 28.21 -8.60
CA MET A 531 -7.81 27.13 -7.71
C MET A 531 -9.30 27.22 -7.36
N PHE A 532 -9.82 28.42 -7.12
CA PHE A 532 -11.23 28.70 -6.82
C PHE A 532 -11.91 29.61 -7.86
N PHE A 533 -11.36 29.71 -9.08
CA PHE A 533 -12.00 30.48 -10.15
C PHE A 533 -13.45 30.01 -10.29
N GLY A 534 -14.44 30.89 -10.18
CA GLY A 534 -15.85 30.57 -10.42
C GLY A 534 -16.47 29.62 -9.40
N ALA A 535 -15.78 29.31 -8.29
CA ALA A 535 -16.34 28.64 -7.13
C ALA A 535 -17.22 29.64 -6.34
N SER A 536 -18.34 30.04 -6.94
CA SER A 536 -19.10 31.26 -6.58
C SER A 536 -19.61 31.29 -5.14
N VAL A 537 -19.83 30.13 -4.51
CA VAL A 537 -20.30 30.03 -3.11
C VAL A 537 -19.20 29.75 -2.09
N PHE A 538 -17.95 29.53 -2.53
CA PHE A 538 -16.85 29.18 -1.64
C PHE A 538 -16.53 30.35 -0.69
N ASN A 539 -16.60 30.11 0.61
CA ASN A 539 -16.33 31.13 1.63
C ASN A 539 -15.83 30.51 2.95
N GLN A 540 -14.99 29.48 2.88
CA GLN A 540 -14.44 28.79 4.06
C GLN A 540 -13.10 29.38 4.49
N ASP A 541 -12.82 29.35 5.80
CA ASP A 541 -11.61 29.93 6.38
C ASP A 541 -10.36 29.15 5.94
N ILE A 542 -9.46 29.85 5.26
CA ILE A 542 -8.17 29.37 4.77
C ILE A 542 -7.03 30.30 5.21
N GLY A 543 -7.29 31.20 6.17
CA GLY A 543 -6.33 32.18 6.66
C GLY A 543 -5.10 31.56 7.34
N SER A 544 -5.21 30.31 7.81
CA SER A 544 -4.15 29.54 8.46
C SER A 544 -3.14 28.90 7.49
N TRP A 545 -3.41 28.91 6.18
CA TRP A 545 -2.58 28.24 5.19
C TRP A 545 -1.16 28.84 5.07
N ASP A 546 -0.14 27.99 5.06
CA ASP A 546 1.22 28.38 4.70
C ASP A 546 1.40 28.39 3.18
N VAL A 547 1.20 29.56 2.57
CA VAL A 547 1.38 29.77 1.13
C VAL A 547 2.79 30.24 0.75
N GLY A 548 3.77 30.19 1.67
CA GLY A 548 5.11 30.77 1.49
C GLY A 548 5.99 30.15 0.41
N LYS A 549 5.54 29.09 -0.27
CA LYS A 549 6.19 28.48 -1.46
C LYS A 549 5.47 28.75 -2.77
N VAL A 550 4.27 29.31 -2.74
CA VAL A 550 3.47 29.57 -3.93
C VAL A 550 4.12 30.70 -4.75
N THR A 551 4.23 30.48 -6.06
CA THR A 551 4.77 31.47 -7.00
C THR A 551 3.73 31.99 -7.99
N ASP A 552 2.64 31.24 -8.18
CA ASP A 552 1.55 31.53 -9.13
C ASP A 552 0.19 31.48 -8.42
N MET A 553 -0.50 32.62 -8.34
CA MET A 553 -1.83 32.82 -7.76
C MET A 553 -2.80 33.53 -8.72
N LYS A 554 -2.47 33.57 -10.02
CA LYS A 554 -3.33 34.22 -11.00
C LYS A 554 -4.74 33.63 -10.95
N GLU A 555 -5.76 34.47 -11.08
CA GLU A 555 -7.16 34.06 -11.19
C GLU A 555 -7.68 33.23 -9.98
N MET A 556 -6.93 33.15 -8.85
CA MET A 556 -7.19 32.18 -7.78
C MET A 556 -8.62 32.28 -7.22
N PHE A 557 -9.15 33.49 -7.07
CA PHE A 557 -10.52 33.77 -6.60
C PHE A 557 -11.37 34.51 -7.64
N GLN A 558 -10.99 34.49 -8.92
CA GLN A 558 -11.77 35.14 -9.97
C GLN A 558 -13.20 34.59 -9.99
N GLY A 559 -14.22 35.42 -9.82
CA GLY A 559 -15.62 34.99 -9.79
C GLY A 559 -16.03 34.18 -8.56
N ALA A 560 -15.19 34.05 -7.54
CA ALA A 560 -15.55 33.49 -6.23
C ALA A 560 -16.38 34.53 -5.43
N SER A 561 -17.58 34.83 -5.92
CA SER A 561 -18.37 36.00 -5.52
C SER A 561 -18.75 36.05 -4.04
N SER A 562 -18.78 34.92 -3.33
CA SER A 562 -19.07 34.86 -1.89
C SER A 562 -17.83 34.94 -0.99
N PHE A 563 -16.61 34.85 -1.54
CA PHE A 563 -15.38 34.74 -0.76
C PHE A 563 -15.05 36.06 -0.06
N ASN A 564 -14.94 36.02 1.27
CA ASN A 564 -14.60 37.17 2.11
C ASN A 564 -13.87 36.77 3.42
N GLN A 565 -13.04 35.73 3.38
CA GLN A 565 -12.30 35.26 4.55
C GLN A 565 -10.95 35.96 4.71
N ASN A 566 -10.52 36.14 5.95
CA ASN A 566 -9.29 36.88 6.28
C ASN A 566 -8.04 36.09 5.84
N ILE A 567 -7.34 36.64 4.84
CA ILE A 567 -6.08 36.12 4.30
C ILE A 567 -4.92 37.12 4.43
N GLY A 568 -5.08 38.16 5.27
CA GLY A 568 -4.09 39.22 5.45
C GLY A 568 -2.74 38.73 5.99
N ASN A 569 -2.72 37.58 6.67
CA ASN A 569 -1.51 36.98 7.25
C ASN A 569 -0.72 36.09 6.28
N TRP A 570 -1.18 35.90 5.05
CA TRP A 570 -0.49 35.07 4.07
C TRP A 570 0.88 35.65 3.67
N ASN A 571 1.89 34.79 3.61
CA ASN A 571 3.20 35.15 3.08
C ASN A 571 3.24 34.97 1.55
N VAL A 572 2.98 36.05 0.81
CA VAL A 572 2.98 36.06 -0.66
C VAL A 572 4.29 36.54 -1.31
N SER A 573 5.38 36.66 -0.53
CA SER A 573 6.68 37.23 -0.95
C SER A 573 7.39 36.50 -2.12
N LYS A 574 6.86 35.37 -2.59
CA LYS A 574 7.37 34.61 -3.74
C LYS A 574 6.46 34.66 -4.96
N VAL A 575 5.26 35.21 -4.84
CA VAL A 575 4.31 35.32 -5.94
C VAL A 575 4.80 36.40 -6.91
N THR A 576 4.77 36.07 -8.21
CA THR A 576 5.18 37.01 -9.26
C THR A 576 4.00 37.49 -10.12
N ASP A 577 2.90 36.73 -10.15
CA ASP A 577 1.72 37.00 -10.97
C ASP A 577 0.45 36.89 -10.11
N MET A 578 -0.31 37.99 -10.04
CA MET A 578 -1.59 38.12 -9.34
C MET A 578 -2.69 38.66 -10.28
N ALA A 579 -2.51 38.51 -11.60
CA ALA A 579 -3.51 38.96 -12.56
C ALA A 579 -4.88 38.31 -12.29
N ASN A 580 -5.94 39.11 -12.31
CA ASN A 580 -7.34 38.73 -12.06
C ASN A 580 -7.59 38.01 -10.71
N MET A 581 -6.71 38.13 -9.71
CA MET A 581 -6.78 37.33 -8.48
C MET A 581 -8.16 37.39 -7.79
N PHE A 582 -8.80 38.55 -7.74
CA PHE A 582 -10.12 38.78 -7.16
C PHE A 582 -11.13 39.36 -8.15
N ASP A 583 -10.87 39.26 -9.46
CA ASP A 583 -11.78 39.78 -10.48
C ASP A 583 -13.19 39.18 -10.30
N PHE A 584 -14.25 39.99 -10.22
CA PHE A 584 -15.63 39.59 -9.89
C PHE A 584 -15.83 38.90 -8.51
N ALA A 585 -14.87 38.94 -7.58
CA ALA A 585 -15.03 38.46 -6.21
C ALA A 585 -15.81 39.48 -5.35
N SER A 586 -17.07 39.74 -5.70
CA SER A 586 -17.84 40.91 -5.26
C SER A 586 -18.01 41.08 -3.74
N SER A 587 -17.90 40.01 -2.95
CA SER A 587 -17.97 40.09 -1.48
C SER A 587 -16.63 40.40 -0.80
N PHE A 588 -15.52 40.35 -1.51
CA PHE A 588 -14.19 40.46 -0.91
C PHE A 588 -13.92 41.86 -0.37
N ASN A 589 -13.70 41.97 0.94
CA ASN A 589 -13.40 43.21 1.64
C ASN A 589 -12.54 42.94 2.89
N GLN A 590 -11.35 42.36 2.69
CA GLN A 590 -10.39 42.08 3.77
C GLN A 590 -9.14 42.97 3.65
N ASP A 591 -8.49 43.21 4.79
CA ASP A 591 -7.21 43.92 4.83
C ASP A 591 -6.07 43.00 4.39
N ILE A 592 -5.45 43.35 3.26
CA ILE A 592 -4.27 42.68 2.70
C ILE A 592 -3.08 43.64 2.55
N GLY A 593 -3.09 44.79 3.21
CA GLY A 593 -2.01 45.77 3.10
C GLY A 593 -0.67 45.30 3.66
N GLY A 594 -0.70 44.26 4.50
CA GLY A 594 0.50 43.60 5.04
C GLY A 594 1.21 42.65 4.07
N TRP A 595 0.64 42.34 2.89
CA TRP A 595 1.25 41.44 1.92
C TRP A 595 2.56 42.00 1.34
N ASP A 596 3.61 41.17 1.29
CA ASP A 596 4.85 41.48 0.56
C ASP A 596 4.65 41.23 -0.94
N VAL A 597 4.45 42.31 -1.70
CA VAL A 597 4.22 42.30 -3.15
C VAL A 597 5.45 42.75 -3.93
N SER A 598 6.63 42.80 -3.29
CA SER A 598 7.88 43.28 -3.88
C SER A 598 8.33 42.56 -5.16
N LYS A 599 7.86 41.33 -5.38
CA LYS A 599 8.19 40.50 -6.57
C LYS A 599 7.09 40.45 -7.62
N VAL A 600 5.92 41.00 -7.35
CA VAL A 600 4.80 40.93 -8.30
C VAL A 600 5.08 41.85 -9.48
N THR A 601 4.96 41.29 -10.68
CA THR A 601 5.16 42.03 -11.94
C THR A 601 3.84 42.34 -12.64
N ASP A 602 2.76 41.62 -12.32
CA ASP A 602 1.44 41.79 -12.95
C ASP A 602 0.30 41.69 -11.91
N MET A 603 -0.54 42.73 -11.85
CA MET A 603 -1.79 42.81 -11.07
C MET A 603 -2.96 43.34 -11.93
N ASN A 604 -2.91 43.10 -13.24
CA ASN A 604 -3.98 43.48 -14.16
C ASN A 604 -5.33 42.90 -13.69
N ASN A 605 -6.37 43.73 -13.70
CA ASN A 605 -7.74 43.37 -13.30
C ASN A 605 -7.89 42.75 -11.90
N MET A 606 -6.92 42.92 -10.99
CA MET A 606 -6.93 42.24 -9.69
C MET A 606 -8.26 42.42 -8.93
N PHE A 607 -8.83 43.63 -8.93
CA PHE A 607 -10.08 43.97 -8.23
C PHE A 607 -11.19 44.46 -9.17
N THR A 608 -11.21 44.06 -10.44
CA THR A 608 -12.32 44.42 -11.32
C THR A 608 -13.65 43.94 -10.73
N ASP A 609 -14.64 44.84 -10.68
CA ASP A 609 -15.94 44.63 -10.00
C ASP A 609 -15.88 44.25 -8.50
N VAL A 610 -14.80 44.61 -7.82
CA VAL A 610 -14.66 44.52 -6.35
C VAL A 610 -14.66 45.91 -5.72
N THR A 611 -15.25 46.04 -4.53
CA THR A 611 -15.23 47.28 -3.74
C THR A 611 -14.62 46.99 -2.36
N LEU A 612 -13.35 47.33 -2.18
CA LEU A 612 -12.76 47.36 -0.84
C LEU A 612 -13.31 48.58 -0.09
N SER A 613 -13.57 48.40 1.21
CA SER A 613 -13.86 49.53 2.08
C SER A 613 -12.69 50.50 2.08
N THR A 614 -12.96 51.80 2.25
CA THR A 614 -11.92 52.84 2.29
C THR A 614 -10.83 52.54 3.31
N ALA A 615 -11.17 51.97 4.47
CA ALA A 615 -10.19 51.57 5.47
C ALA A 615 -9.21 50.49 4.96
N ASN A 616 -9.74 49.44 4.31
CA ASN A 616 -8.91 48.35 3.79
C ASN A 616 -8.10 48.80 2.56
N TYR A 617 -8.67 49.64 1.70
CA TYR A 617 -7.95 50.17 0.54
C TYR A 617 -6.84 51.15 0.95
N ASP A 618 -7.08 51.99 1.97
CA ASP A 618 -6.06 52.87 2.54
C ASP A 618 -4.91 52.06 3.16
N ALA A 619 -5.23 50.99 3.91
CA ALA A 619 -4.23 50.08 4.47
C ALA A 619 -3.40 49.41 3.37
N LEU A 620 -4.04 48.96 2.29
CA LEU A 620 -3.39 48.39 1.10
C LEU A 620 -2.39 49.36 0.48
N LEU A 621 -2.85 50.56 0.09
CA LEU A 621 -2.01 51.55 -0.56
C LEU A 621 -0.84 51.97 0.34
N THR A 622 -1.11 52.20 1.63
CA THR A 622 -0.11 52.62 2.62
C THR A 622 0.93 51.54 2.86
N GLY A 623 0.51 50.29 3.07
CA GLY A 623 1.40 49.17 3.32
C GLY A 623 2.31 48.89 2.14
N TRP A 624 1.77 48.83 0.93
CA TRP A 624 2.54 48.54 -0.29
C TRP A 624 3.53 49.65 -0.63
N ALA A 625 3.18 50.92 -0.43
CA ALA A 625 4.06 52.05 -0.72
C ALA A 625 5.36 52.08 0.12
N THR A 626 5.43 51.31 1.21
CA THR A 626 6.64 51.19 2.05
C THR A 626 7.65 50.17 1.52
N GLN A 627 7.28 49.36 0.54
CA GLN A 627 8.08 48.24 0.04
C GLN A 627 9.02 48.67 -1.10
N SER A 628 9.99 47.81 -1.42
CA SER A 628 10.82 47.96 -2.63
C SER A 628 10.16 47.21 -3.79
N LEU A 629 9.42 47.93 -4.63
CA LEU A 629 8.50 47.34 -5.62
C LEU A 629 9.10 47.26 -7.03
N GLN A 630 8.53 46.36 -7.86
CA GLN A 630 8.81 46.33 -9.29
C GLN A 630 8.27 47.58 -9.98
N SER A 631 8.98 48.05 -11.02
CA SER A 631 8.58 49.21 -11.81
C SER A 631 7.59 48.82 -12.91
N GLY A 632 6.62 49.68 -13.22
CA GLY A 632 5.73 49.50 -14.38
C GLY A 632 4.58 48.51 -14.17
N VAL A 633 4.26 48.16 -12.93
CA VAL A 633 3.14 47.27 -12.62
C VAL A 633 1.82 47.97 -12.94
N ILE A 634 0.90 47.23 -13.57
CA ILE A 634 -0.48 47.66 -13.77
C ILE A 634 -1.31 47.06 -12.63
N PHE A 635 -1.98 47.92 -11.87
CA PHE A 635 -2.81 47.54 -10.73
C PHE A 635 -4.23 48.07 -10.91
N HIS A 636 -5.21 47.18 -10.86
CA HIS A 636 -6.62 47.55 -10.87
C HIS A 636 -7.18 47.48 -9.44
N GLY A 637 -7.43 48.63 -8.82
CA GLY A 637 -7.99 48.80 -7.47
C GLY A 637 -9.51 48.65 -7.40
N GLY A 638 -10.18 48.47 -8.53
CA GLY A 638 -11.62 48.21 -8.58
C GLY A 638 -12.46 49.46 -8.34
N ASN A 639 -13.64 49.26 -7.77
CA ASN A 639 -14.55 50.33 -7.35
C ASN A 639 -14.13 50.96 -6.00
N SER A 640 -12.92 50.67 -5.54
CA SER A 640 -12.41 51.10 -4.23
C SER A 640 -12.04 52.58 -4.24
N ILE A 641 -12.34 53.26 -3.13
CA ILE A 641 -12.09 54.69 -2.93
C ILE A 641 -11.12 54.87 -1.78
N TYR A 642 -10.08 55.68 -1.95
CA TYR A 642 -9.10 56.00 -0.91
C TYR A 642 -9.41 57.31 -0.18
N SER A 643 -8.98 57.43 1.07
CA SER A 643 -9.06 58.67 1.83
C SER A 643 -7.82 59.53 1.65
N CYS A 644 -7.90 60.74 2.20
CA CYS A 644 -6.77 61.65 2.29
C CYS A 644 -5.50 61.03 2.90
N ALA A 645 -5.65 60.09 3.83
CA ALA A 645 -4.52 59.47 4.53
C ALA A 645 -3.64 58.64 3.59
N ALA A 646 -4.22 57.99 2.59
CA ALA A 646 -3.51 57.14 1.64
C ALA A 646 -3.10 57.86 0.34
N ALA A 647 -3.51 59.12 0.15
CA ALA A 647 -3.25 59.88 -1.08
C ALA A 647 -1.75 60.00 -1.41
N ALA A 648 -0.90 60.22 -0.39
CA ALA A 648 0.55 60.29 -0.56
C ALA A 648 1.16 58.93 -0.92
N ALA A 649 0.66 57.85 -0.31
CA ALA A 649 1.11 56.49 -0.59
C ALA A 649 0.78 56.09 -2.04
N ARG A 650 -0.45 56.31 -2.49
CA ARG A 650 -0.88 56.12 -3.89
C ARG A 650 -0.04 56.93 -4.87
N ALA A 651 0.20 58.21 -4.56
CA ALA A 651 1.03 59.07 -5.40
C ALA A 651 2.46 58.52 -5.53
N SER A 652 3.05 58.01 -4.44
CA SER A 652 4.37 57.37 -4.47
C SER A 652 4.39 56.10 -5.32
N LEU A 653 3.37 55.25 -5.26
CA LEU A 653 3.28 54.05 -6.12
C LEU A 653 3.37 54.43 -7.61
N ILE A 654 2.68 55.50 -8.01
CA ILE A 654 2.70 56.00 -9.38
C ILE A 654 4.03 56.69 -9.71
N SER A 655 4.47 57.65 -8.89
CA SER A 655 5.61 58.51 -9.25
C SER A 655 6.96 57.83 -9.07
N THR A 656 7.09 56.98 -8.05
CA THR A 656 8.37 56.34 -7.68
C THR A 656 8.57 55.03 -8.44
N PHE A 657 7.51 54.24 -8.60
CA PHE A 657 7.58 52.92 -9.23
C PHE A 657 6.93 52.87 -10.61
N ASN A 658 6.46 53.99 -11.16
CA ASN A 658 5.83 54.07 -12.47
C ASN A 658 4.63 53.11 -12.61
N TRP A 659 3.86 52.93 -11.54
CA TRP A 659 2.66 52.09 -11.58
C TRP A 659 1.53 52.77 -12.33
N SER A 660 0.71 51.97 -13.03
CA SER A 660 -0.58 52.39 -13.57
C SER A 660 -1.67 51.89 -12.65
N ILE A 661 -2.33 52.80 -11.92
CA ILE A 661 -3.40 52.45 -10.98
C ILE A 661 -4.74 52.88 -11.55
N ASP A 662 -5.63 51.90 -11.75
CA ASP A 662 -7.04 52.12 -12.12
C ASP A 662 -7.93 51.83 -10.90
N ASP A 663 -8.42 52.89 -10.26
CA ASP A 663 -9.27 52.84 -9.06
C ASP A 663 -10.37 53.91 -9.16
N PHE A 664 -11.32 53.90 -8.22
CA PHE A 664 -12.46 54.81 -8.26
C PHE A 664 -12.13 56.24 -7.78
N GLY A 665 -10.88 56.48 -7.36
CA GLY A 665 -10.39 57.79 -6.93
C GLY A 665 -10.42 58.04 -5.42
N GLY A 666 -10.23 59.30 -5.01
CA GLY A 666 -10.00 59.71 -3.64
C GLY A 666 -11.01 60.73 -3.12
N LEU A 667 -11.45 60.55 -1.88
CA LEU A 667 -12.32 61.49 -1.17
C LEU A 667 -11.53 62.71 -0.64
N PRO A 668 -12.19 63.88 -0.46
CA PRO A 668 -11.55 65.01 0.18
C PRO A 668 -11.33 64.76 1.67
N GLY A 669 -10.31 65.38 2.24
CA GLY A 669 -10.02 65.30 3.68
C GLY A 669 -10.44 66.59 4.37
N VAL A 670 -11.16 66.47 5.49
CA VAL A 670 -11.58 67.61 6.31
C VAL A 670 -11.36 67.36 7.80
N ILE A 671 -11.03 68.42 8.54
CA ILE A 671 -10.89 68.44 9.99
C ILE A 671 -11.84 69.49 10.56
N THR A 672 -12.47 69.19 11.70
CA THR A 672 -13.27 70.18 12.45
C THR A 672 -12.43 70.73 13.60
N LEU A 673 -12.26 72.04 13.61
CA LEU A 673 -11.52 72.75 14.64
C LEU A 673 -12.47 73.32 15.70
N ALA A 674 -11.92 73.80 16.81
CA ALA A 674 -12.71 74.35 17.91
C ALA A 674 -13.60 75.51 17.44
N VAL A 675 -14.86 75.49 17.86
CA VAL A 675 -15.83 76.58 17.60
C VAL A 675 -15.42 77.81 18.41
N THR A 676 -15.48 78.99 17.80
CA THR A 676 -15.11 80.28 18.41
C THR A 676 -16.23 81.31 18.29
N ASN A 677 -16.06 82.50 18.88
CA ASN A 677 -17.03 83.60 18.82
C ASN A 677 -18.47 83.17 19.16
N ILE A 678 -18.63 82.41 20.25
CA ILE A 678 -19.93 81.89 20.69
C ILE A 678 -20.74 83.05 21.28
N GLY A 679 -21.81 83.44 20.60
CA GLY A 679 -22.80 84.43 21.03
C GLY A 679 -24.10 83.78 21.49
N SER A 680 -25.15 84.57 21.74
CA SER A 680 -26.45 84.08 22.26
C SER A 680 -27.29 83.30 21.23
N SER A 681 -27.03 83.45 19.94
CA SER A 681 -27.74 82.75 18.86
C SER A 681 -26.87 82.39 17.64
N THR A 682 -25.56 82.65 17.71
CA THR A 682 -24.59 82.43 16.64
C THR A 682 -23.26 81.92 17.18
N ALA A 683 -22.51 81.19 16.37
CA ALA A 683 -21.10 80.85 16.65
C ALA A 683 -20.29 80.81 15.36
N THR A 684 -18.96 80.85 15.44
CA THR A 684 -18.06 80.66 14.29
C THR A 684 -17.52 79.25 14.28
N ALA A 685 -17.97 78.44 13.33
CA ALA A 685 -17.40 77.13 13.05
C ALA A 685 -16.11 77.27 12.23
N ILE A 686 -15.08 76.50 12.57
CA ILE A 686 -13.78 76.53 11.92
C ILE A 686 -13.42 75.11 11.49
N GLY A 687 -12.92 74.98 10.26
CA GLY A 687 -12.53 73.70 9.67
C GLY A 687 -11.28 73.86 8.82
N ASP A 688 -10.68 72.74 8.46
CA ASP A 688 -9.54 72.69 7.55
C ASP A 688 -9.79 71.63 6.48
N LEU A 689 -9.61 72.01 5.21
CA LEU A 689 -9.65 71.10 4.08
C LEU A 689 -8.23 70.56 3.85
N SER A 690 -7.93 69.41 4.42
CA SER A 690 -6.59 68.82 4.44
C SER A 690 -6.15 68.28 3.08
N CYS A 691 -7.11 67.85 2.23
CA CYS A 691 -6.86 67.56 0.81
C CYS A 691 -8.15 67.60 -0.03
N LEU A 692 -7.98 67.73 -1.34
CA LEU A 692 -9.08 67.85 -2.31
C LEU A 692 -9.67 66.50 -2.75
N GLY A 693 -8.96 65.39 -2.55
CA GLY A 693 -9.28 64.10 -3.18
C GLY A 693 -8.72 63.99 -4.60
N SER A 694 -9.18 63.01 -5.38
CA SER A 694 -8.77 62.87 -6.79
C SER A 694 -9.45 63.87 -7.72
N VAL A 695 -10.60 64.39 -7.30
CA VAL A 695 -11.37 65.43 -7.98
C VAL A 695 -11.76 66.50 -6.96
N ASN A 696 -11.66 67.76 -7.36
CA ASN A 696 -11.92 68.90 -6.49
C ASN A 696 -13.33 68.86 -5.85
N PRO A 697 -13.49 69.25 -4.58
CA PRO A 697 -14.80 69.30 -3.94
C PRO A 697 -15.74 70.31 -4.61
N THR A 698 -16.99 69.90 -4.80
CA THR A 698 -18.08 70.72 -5.35
C THR A 698 -18.87 71.45 -4.26
N ALA A 699 -18.77 71.00 -3.01
CA ALA A 699 -19.35 71.64 -1.83
C ALA A 699 -18.45 71.40 -0.61
N HIS A 700 -18.34 72.37 0.29
CA HIS A 700 -17.64 72.23 1.58
C HIS A 700 -18.24 73.19 2.60
N GLY A 701 -18.16 72.89 3.89
CA GLY A 701 -18.80 73.74 4.88
C GLY A 701 -18.92 73.09 6.24
N PHE A 702 -19.98 73.43 6.98
CA PHE A 702 -20.24 72.91 8.32
C PHE A 702 -21.68 72.42 8.45
N CYS A 703 -21.87 71.33 9.19
CA CYS A 703 -23.18 70.86 9.62
C CYS A 703 -23.27 70.77 11.15
N TRP A 704 -24.46 70.98 11.72
CA TRP A 704 -24.68 70.94 13.17
C TRP A 704 -26.09 70.49 13.59
N ASN A 705 -26.15 69.83 14.75
CA ASN A 705 -27.39 69.44 15.43
C ASN A 705 -27.18 69.42 16.95
N THR A 706 -28.22 69.02 17.69
CA THR A 706 -28.20 68.92 19.17
C THR A 706 -28.15 67.48 19.68
N THR A 707 -28.08 66.51 18.77
CA THR A 707 -28.20 65.08 19.07
C THR A 707 -26.88 64.31 18.88
N GLY A 708 -25.86 64.94 18.29
CA GLY A 708 -24.60 64.31 17.91
C GLY A 708 -24.60 63.84 16.47
N THR A 709 -23.40 63.63 15.94
CA THR A 709 -23.06 63.14 14.60
C THR A 709 -23.74 63.89 13.45
N PRO A 710 -23.65 65.23 13.38
CA PRO A 710 -24.31 65.99 12.33
C PRO A 710 -23.79 65.61 10.93
N THR A 711 -24.71 65.65 9.97
CA THR A 711 -24.49 65.36 8.55
C THR A 711 -25.03 66.51 7.70
N THR A 712 -24.82 66.47 6.38
CA THR A 712 -25.40 67.47 5.46
C THR A 712 -26.93 67.42 5.38
N ALA A 713 -27.60 66.45 6.04
CA ALA A 713 -29.04 66.42 6.19
C ALA A 713 -29.56 67.24 7.40
N ASP A 714 -28.68 67.63 8.32
CA ASP A 714 -28.98 68.49 9.46
C ASP A 714 -28.92 69.97 9.07
N ASN A 715 -28.82 70.89 10.05
CA ASN A 715 -28.53 72.28 9.75
C ASN A 715 -27.14 72.38 9.12
N MET A 716 -27.00 73.15 8.04
CA MET A 716 -25.73 73.29 7.34
C MET A 716 -25.49 74.70 6.80
N VAL A 717 -24.21 75.02 6.64
CA VAL A 717 -23.71 76.13 5.82
C VAL A 717 -22.81 75.52 4.77
N ASP A 718 -23.14 75.73 3.49
CA ASP A 718 -22.32 75.33 2.34
C ASP A 718 -21.59 76.55 1.76
N ASN A 719 -20.27 76.47 1.73
CA ASN A 719 -19.36 77.47 1.17
C ASN A 719 -19.07 77.23 -0.33
N GLY A 720 -19.69 76.21 -0.95
CA GLY A 720 -19.61 75.92 -2.38
C GLY A 720 -18.35 75.15 -2.80
N ALA A 721 -18.00 75.21 -4.07
CA ALA A 721 -16.86 74.48 -4.64
C ALA A 721 -15.50 75.08 -4.22
N VAL A 722 -14.45 74.25 -4.16
CA VAL A 722 -13.11 74.68 -3.73
C VAL A 722 -12.00 73.95 -4.51
N THR A 723 -10.92 74.66 -4.83
CA THR A 723 -9.79 74.15 -5.63
C THR A 723 -8.45 74.22 -4.90
N THR A 724 -8.44 74.65 -3.65
CA THR A 724 -7.24 74.80 -2.80
C THR A 724 -7.49 74.23 -1.41
N THR A 725 -6.47 73.68 -0.77
CA THR A 725 -6.53 73.20 0.61
C THR A 725 -6.38 74.33 1.64
N GLY A 726 -6.70 74.05 2.91
CA GLY A 726 -6.44 74.94 4.04
C GLY A 726 -7.66 75.28 4.90
N ALA A 727 -7.43 76.14 5.88
CA ALA A 727 -8.41 76.52 6.88
C ALA A 727 -9.51 77.45 6.32
N PHE A 728 -10.73 77.24 6.78
CA PHE A 728 -11.90 78.07 6.47
C PHE A 728 -12.82 78.19 7.69
N SER A 729 -13.72 79.17 7.67
CA SER A 729 -14.68 79.37 8.75
C SER A 729 -16.02 79.88 8.20
N ALA A 730 -17.09 79.63 8.94
CA ALA A 730 -18.40 80.17 8.64
C ALA A 730 -19.17 80.48 9.94
N SER A 731 -20.09 81.44 9.87
CA SER A 731 -21.00 81.70 10.98
C SER A 731 -22.18 80.72 10.92
N ILE A 732 -22.40 79.99 12.01
CA ILE A 732 -23.61 79.18 12.22
C ILE A 732 -24.59 79.97 13.08
N THR A 733 -25.89 79.87 12.75
CA THR A 733 -26.94 80.76 13.29
C THR A 733 -28.15 79.96 13.77
N SER A 734 -29.16 80.65 14.31
CA SER A 734 -30.40 80.04 14.84
C SER A 734 -30.16 79.08 16.00
N LEU A 735 -29.16 79.40 16.82
CA LEU A 735 -28.80 78.60 18.00
C LEU A 735 -29.62 79.05 19.23
N LEU A 736 -29.92 78.12 20.12
CA LEU A 736 -30.67 78.35 21.34
C LEU A 736 -29.75 78.38 22.57
N VAL A 737 -30.05 79.27 23.51
CA VAL A 737 -29.37 79.33 24.81
C VAL A 737 -29.62 78.04 25.61
N ASN A 738 -28.69 77.69 26.50
CA ASN A 738 -28.67 76.47 27.31
C ASN A 738 -28.77 75.17 26.49
N THR A 739 -28.30 75.19 25.24
CA THR A 739 -28.34 74.05 24.33
C THR A 739 -26.93 73.65 23.92
N THR A 740 -26.62 72.36 24.01
CA THR A 740 -25.38 71.78 23.49
C THR A 740 -25.55 71.49 22.01
N TYR A 741 -24.60 71.98 21.21
CA TYR A 741 -24.52 71.74 19.77
C TYR A 741 -23.28 70.92 19.44
N TYR A 742 -23.43 70.04 18.47
CA TYR A 742 -22.37 69.26 17.85
C TYR A 742 -22.17 69.76 16.43
N VAL A 743 -20.92 70.02 16.03
CA VAL A 743 -20.54 70.57 14.72
C VAL A 743 -19.54 69.64 14.05
N ARG A 744 -19.67 69.50 12.73
CA ARG A 744 -18.68 68.84 11.88
C ARG A 744 -18.44 69.66 10.61
N THR A 745 -17.19 69.73 10.19
CA THR A 745 -16.80 70.17 8.85
C THR A 745 -17.20 69.10 7.84
N PHE A 746 -17.68 69.47 6.65
CA PHE A 746 -17.91 68.53 5.55
C PHE A 746 -17.22 68.99 4.26
N ALA A 747 -16.89 68.05 3.38
CA ALA A 747 -16.53 68.32 1.98
C ALA A 747 -17.11 67.22 1.10
N THR A 748 -17.66 67.60 -0.06
CA THR A 748 -18.28 66.70 -1.03
C THR A 748 -17.60 66.85 -2.37
N ASN A 749 -17.17 65.73 -2.96
CA ASN A 749 -16.76 65.69 -4.36
C ASN A 749 -17.66 64.69 -5.13
N ALA A 750 -17.34 64.41 -6.40
CA ALA A 750 -18.14 63.51 -7.23
C ALA A 750 -18.22 62.06 -6.71
N LEU A 751 -17.34 61.67 -5.77
CA LEU A 751 -17.25 60.32 -5.21
C LEU A 751 -17.99 60.18 -3.88
N GLY A 752 -18.23 61.29 -3.16
CA GLY A 752 -18.97 61.28 -1.90
C GLY A 752 -18.66 62.45 -0.98
N THR A 753 -19.27 62.42 0.21
CA THR A 753 -19.09 63.41 1.28
C THR A 753 -18.25 62.84 2.41
N THR A 754 -17.23 63.59 2.83
CA THR A 754 -16.47 63.33 4.06
C THR A 754 -16.84 64.33 5.15
N TYR A 755 -16.64 63.89 6.40
CA TYR A 755 -16.95 64.67 7.57
C TYR A 755 -15.77 64.63 8.54
N GLY A 756 -15.42 65.78 9.10
CA GLY A 756 -14.37 65.90 10.11
C GLY A 756 -14.77 65.26 11.45
N ASN A 757 -13.88 65.36 12.42
CA ASN A 757 -14.17 64.99 13.81
C ASN A 757 -15.34 65.81 14.36
N GLU A 758 -16.06 65.26 15.34
CA GLU A 758 -17.11 65.99 16.03
C GLU A 758 -16.53 66.96 17.05
N VAL A 759 -17.05 68.19 17.07
CA VAL A 759 -16.73 69.20 18.08
C VAL A 759 -18.03 69.65 18.72
N SER A 760 -18.11 69.61 20.05
CA SER A 760 -19.28 70.11 20.78
C SER A 760 -19.00 71.44 21.46
N PHE A 761 -20.04 72.26 21.60
CA PHE A 761 -20.02 73.49 22.37
C PHE A 761 -21.41 73.75 22.99
N ILE A 762 -21.46 74.53 24.07
CA ILE A 762 -22.71 74.95 24.71
C ILE A 762 -22.88 76.46 24.57
N ILE A 763 -24.11 76.91 24.32
CA ILE A 763 -24.47 78.31 24.50
C ILE A 763 -24.92 78.50 25.94
N ASP A 764 -24.07 79.08 26.78
CA ASP A 764 -24.38 79.39 28.17
C ASP A 764 -24.51 80.91 28.35
N CYS A 765 -25.59 81.36 28.98
CA CYS A 765 -25.81 82.76 29.34
C CYS A 765 -24.92 83.25 30.49
N ALA A 766 -24.09 82.38 31.12
CA ALA A 766 -23.31 82.72 32.32
C ALA A 766 -21.80 82.95 32.10
N ASN A 767 -21.26 82.88 30.88
CA ASN A 767 -19.79 82.97 30.67
C ASN A 767 -19.30 84.41 30.37
N PRO A 768 -18.39 85.03 31.17
CA PRO A 768 -18.13 86.48 31.15
C PRO A 768 -17.16 87.01 30.07
N SER A 769 -16.82 86.26 29.03
CA SER A 769 -15.84 86.72 28.01
C SER A 769 -16.40 87.71 26.98
N LEU A 770 -17.63 88.20 27.18
CA LEU A 770 -18.24 89.29 26.41
C LEU A 770 -17.84 90.66 26.99
N ALA A 771 -16.60 91.08 26.74
CA ALA A 771 -16.19 92.47 26.93
C ALA A 771 -15.31 92.92 25.76
N GLY A 772 -15.95 93.40 24.69
CA GLY A 772 -15.28 93.93 23.52
C GLY A 772 -16.22 94.67 22.57
N THR A 773 -16.55 95.92 22.94
CA THR A 773 -17.23 96.96 22.13
C THR A 773 -18.66 96.66 21.65
N ILE A 774 -19.60 97.25 22.39
CA ILE A 774 -21.03 97.37 22.08
C ILE A 774 -21.22 98.41 20.96
N ALA A 775 -21.93 98.04 19.90
CA ALA A 775 -22.66 98.98 19.05
C ALA A 775 -24.04 98.39 18.71
N SER A 776 -25.05 98.90 19.43
CA SER A 776 -26.49 98.95 19.13
C SER A 776 -27.11 97.87 18.22
N ASP A 777 -27.58 96.77 18.83
CA ASP A 777 -29.01 96.44 18.86
C ASP A 777 -29.24 95.33 19.91
N GLN A 778 -29.74 95.71 21.08
CA GLN A 778 -30.07 94.80 22.17
C GLN A 778 -31.52 94.32 22.04
N GLN A 779 -31.72 93.02 21.83
CA GLN A 779 -32.93 92.33 22.23
C GLN A 779 -32.61 91.35 23.38
N ILE A 780 -32.66 91.91 24.57
CA ILE A 780 -33.17 91.38 25.84
C ILE A 780 -33.42 89.86 25.88
N CYS A 781 -32.57 89.11 26.62
CA CYS A 781 -32.97 87.88 27.29
C CYS A 781 -33.45 88.24 28.70
N GLU A 782 -34.75 88.53 28.84
CA GLU A 782 -35.41 88.68 30.14
C GLU A 782 -36.30 87.46 30.42
N GLY A 783 -36.06 86.86 31.58
CA GLY A 783 -37.17 86.49 32.47
C GLY A 783 -37.72 85.07 32.36
N SER A 784 -37.14 84.15 33.14
CA SER A 784 -37.93 83.39 34.12
C SER A 784 -37.00 82.67 35.11
N ILE A 785 -36.72 83.35 36.23
CA ILE A 785 -36.30 82.69 37.47
C ILE A 785 -37.58 82.29 38.19
N PRO A 786 -37.77 81.02 38.57
CA PRO A 786 -38.56 80.70 39.74
C PRO A 786 -37.61 80.45 40.92
N ASN A 787 -37.79 81.28 41.94
CA ASN A 787 -37.21 81.21 43.27
C ASN A 787 -36.90 79.79 43.78
N VAL A 788 -35.67 79.61 44.28
CA VAL A 788 -35.47 78.81 45.49
C VAL A 788 -35.33 79.80 46.64
N LEU A 789 -36.44 80.03 47.35
CA LEU A 789 -36.41 80.56 48.70
C LEU A 789 -36.39 79.35 49.63
N ILE A 790 -35.27 79.21 50.32
CA ILE A 790 -35.08 78.33 51.47
C ILE A 790 -36.17 78.63 52.50
N SER A 791 -36.83 77.58 53.00
CA SER A 791 -37.49 77.59 54.31
C SER A 791 -37.60 76.16 54.82
N THR A 792 -36.88 75.86 55.90
CA THR A 792 -36.69 74.55 56.55
C THR A 792 -37.99 73.94 57.11
N SER A 793 -38.25 72.64 56.86
CA SER A 793 -39.27 71.74 57.45
C SER A 793 -40.55 72.34 58.07
N LEU A 794 -41.72 72.09 57.47
CA LEU A 794 -42.80 71.19 57.93
C LEU A 794 -43.95 71.18 56.92
#